data_AF-A0A3G4VPH3-F1
#
_entry.id   AF-A0A3G4VPH3-F1
#
_cell.length_a   1.000
_cell.length_b   1.000
_cell.length_c   1.000
_cell.angle_alpha   90.00
_cell.angle_beta   90.00
_cell.angle_gamma   90.00
#
_symmetry.space_group_name_H-M   'P 1'
#
loop_
_entity.id
_entity.type
_entity.pdbx_description
1 polymer ?
#
loop_
_entity_poly.entity_id
_entity_poly.type
_entity_poly.pdbx_seq_one_letter_code
_entity_poly.pdbx_strand_id
1 'polypeptide(L)'
;MLEHLIRGLRGIEADFDAVALADALWLCAAMGSPDTSADERRPSGPPGPPAAGTPPQEAVTPEEPGPAVDPYPAEEDLGTYDTPGGPGDLPAVVGRVRRGTALPGAPALARALRPLRQPFPRGRELGLDIEETIALSARTGQVTPVLAPLPERWFQLDLVVDGSPSMQVWRELADDLHALLQRLGAFRTVRRWRLRTDPDGPPALYDAAGTAVPPERLRDPHGRRLVLVLSDCVADGWHAPEIWEALRDWVRSTATVLLNPLPPTLWPHTGLDGALVTLRAGERGARSAELPFDLPEGLRILLAAAYPEALGTWLACPVAGLSAADADAWAGTLMAAGGAGCEGVLIPPGGRFSDPEDEAPDPLAPDQEPEAAASPELLLGAFRRVSSPAARRLAALCSPQTELSLPVLRAVQAAMEPDSGTGAVAELVVSDLFEHVPGTETGELRLRFRPGVREALRTSLSAEDAWQVYFALSRFVEAEAVQGPGLPVAVAAEGAPDRIPNGLRPFAAASEAVLRLLGVEPAGTPAPAEPVGADVVQAPASSSSAGLWLRLSPSGASPDEYAMETRTLPGLRLVNSRHVVGDPRVLRDAIARTLLRSWAALPVGVEPPLLVVDVPRELLSLRVEEWNDSVLDTEGRDGLPNGLLYRVVFRCADRKVTRESRQLRDLRWRDLREAGGRVTGPLGVCWAGSDSADSVRARLGSTPHVTCVVLDGPPTHGHKLHRRQLDAALAAGVPAVLWNRDGARSSADTSRFREQVRQLLAGSGSLPDRLHALHRNSWNHTGELALPVLLWNDPALEDNVQPVPPRVDRSRVFAVVVGVERYAGDHGESDLDGPAQDARNITDWLLEEGVPPGNITALVSPVEVNRDLTTHMGVPVREATAYNVAEGLFREVAGGTGADLLLVFWSGHGFTDHSGARHLLTADGREGRHLHLEQALEAFRSDAVRSCDRQLWFIDACAGPAVEEADPPPLLSVPEGRPVAARSQAVYLASSPGDLAAVDLRRHGGLFSLELLEVFRATAPWDFADPYALHEELSSRFDEMREQGRTRQAPMFQRYDPPSTAQ
;
A
#
# COMPACT_ATOMS: atom_id res chain seq x y z
N MET A 1 -38.02 -19.30 -34.39
CA MET A 1 -36.94 -19.13 -33.38
C MET A 1 -35.59 -18.93 -34.07
N LEU A 2 -34.95 -19.97 -34.63
CA LEU A 2 -33.64 -19.88 -35.33
C LEU A 2 -33.47 -18.63 -36.22
N GLU A 3 -34.39 -18.37 -37.15
CA GLU A 3 -34.26 -17.23 -38.08
C GLU A 3 -34.19 -15.87 -37.39
N HIS A 4 -34.88 -15.69 -36.25
CA HIS A 4 -34.80 -14.46 -35.48
C HIS A 4 -33.47 -14.35 -34.73
N LEU A 5 -32.95 -15.47 -34.19
CA LEU A 5 -31.64 -15.51 -33.56
C LEU A 5 -30.53 -15.19 -34.57
N ILE A 6 -30.52 -15.85 -35.74
CA ILE A 6 -29.55 -15.62 -36.82
C ILE A 6 -29.65 -14.19 -37.37
N ARG A 7 -30.86 -13.64 -37.51
CA ARG A 7 -31.09 -12.27 -38.01
C ARG A 7 -30.71 -11.20 -36.97
N GLY A 8 -30.86 -11.49 -35.67
CA GLY A 8 -30.39 -10.65 -34.58
C GLY A 8 -28.86 -10.64 -34.49
N LEU A 9 -28.23 -11.82 -34.45
CA LEU A 9 -26.77 -11.98 -34.38
C LEU A 9 -26.05 -11.33 -35.57
N ARG A 10 -26.58 -11.47 -36.80
CA ARG A 10 -26.05 -10.75 -37.98
C ARG A 10 -26.24 -9.24 -37.94
N GLY A 11 -27.04 -8.71 -37.02
CA GLY A 11 -27.19 -7.27 -36.78
C GLY A 11 -26.09 -6.67 -35.90
N ILE A 12 -25.16 -7.48 -35.37
CA ILE A 12 -24.09 -7.07 -34.44
C ILE A 12 -22.68 -7.17 -35.08
N GLU A 13 -22.61 -7.40 -36.40
CA GLU A 13 -21.38 -7.55 -37.22
C GLU A 13 -20.30 -8.56 -36.76
N ALA A 14 -20.57 -9.37 -35.72
CA ALA A 14 -19.70 -10.46 -35.32
C ALA A 14 -19.84 -11.67 -36.26
N ASP A 15 -18.73 -12.40 -36.43
CA ASP A 15 -18.65 -13.60 -37.26
C ASP A 15 -18.94 -14.84 -36.41
N PHE A 16 -19.94 -15.65 -36.81
CA PHE A 16 -20.37 -16.84 -36.08
C PHE A 16 -20.46 -18.03 -37.04
N ASP A 17 -19.87 -19.17 -36.68
CA ASP A 17 -19.97 -20.40 -37.45
C ASP A 17 -21.20 -21.25 -37.07
N ALA A 18 -21.38 -22.37 -37.78
CA ALA A 18 -22.50 -23.28 -37.54
C ALA A 18 -22.36 -24.13 -36.25
N VAL A 19 -21.17 -24.17 -35.64
CA VAL A 19 -20.91 -24.92 -34.40
C VAL A 19 -21.31 -24.06 -33.20
N ALA A 20 -20.85 -22.82 -33.13
CA ALA A 20 -21.22 -21.88 -32.07
C ALA A 20 -22.74 -21.65 -32.01
N LEU A 21 -23.42 -21.64 -33.17
CA LEU A 21 -24.89 -21.54 -33.21
C LEU A 21 -25.58 -22.82 -32.71
N ALA A 22 -24.99 -24.00 -32.95
CA ALA A 22 -25.53 -25.28 -32.47
C ALA A 22 -25.37 -25.43 -30.94
N ASP A 23 -24.20 -25.04 -30.40
CA ASP A 23 -23.93 -25.09 -28.96
C ASP A 23 -24.85 -24.16 -28.16
N ALA A 24 -25.12 -22.95 -28.67
CA ALA A 24 -26.08 -22.02 -28.07
C ALA A 24 -27.51 -22.60 -28.03
N LEU A 25 -27.93 -23.29 -29.09
CA LEU A 25 -29.25 -23.95 -29.15
C LEU A 25 -29.32 -25.19 -28.25
N TRP A 26 -28.21 -25.92 -28.09
CA TRP A 26 -28.09 -27.04 -27.17
C TRP A 26 -28.16 -26.58 -25.70
N LEU A 27 -27.49 -25.48 -25.35
CA LEU A 27 -27.59 -24.84 -24.03
C LEU A 27 -29.02 -24.39 -23.70
N CYS A 28 -29.73 -23.76 -24.66
CA CYS A 28 -31.14 -23.41 -24.47
C CYS A 28 -32.07 -24.64 -24.33
N ALA A 29 -31.67 -25.82 -24.82
CA ALA A 29 -32.40 -27.07 -24.61
C ALA A 29 -32.05 -27.77 -23.29
N ALA A 30 -30.87 -27.50 -22.72
CA ALA A 30 -30.41 -28.07 -21.46
C ALA A 30 -30.97 -27.34 -20.22
N MET A 31 -31.23 -26.02 -20.31
CA MET A 31 -31.76 -25.19 -19.22
C MET A 31 -33.31 -25.24 -19.18
N GLY A 32 -33.87 -26.38 -18.77
CA GLY A 32 -35.31 -26.61 -18.72
C GLY A 32 -36.08 -25.62 -17.83
N SER A 33 -37.28 -25.22 -18.28
CA SER A 33 -38.14 -24.25 -17.57
C SER A 33 -38.63 -24.77 -16.22
N PRO A 34 -38.69 -23.92 -15.17
CA PRO A 34 -39.46 -24.22 -13.97
C PRO A 34 -40.97 -24.18 -14.25
N ASP A 35 -41.73 -24.86 -13.41
CA ASP A 35 -43.19 -24.99 -13.48
C ASP A 35 -43.88 -24.03 -12.49
N THR A 36 -45.15 -23.64 -12.73
CA THR A 36 -45.85 -22.63 -11.91
C THR A 36 -47.15 -23.15 -11.27
N SER A 37 -47.22 -23.07 -9.93
CA SER A 37 -48.47 -23.23 -9.18
C SER A 37 -48.41 -22.48 -7.84
N ALA A 38 -49.45 -21.71 -7.52
CA ALA A 38 -49.60 -20.97 -6.27
C ALA A 38 -50.71 -21.56 -5.38
N ASP A 39 -50.76 -21.17 -4.10
CA ASP A 39 -52.02 -20.78 -3.44
C ASP A 39 -51.76 -19.85 -2.22
N GLU A 40 -52.81 -19.18 -1.74
CA GLU A 40 -52.80 -18.10 -0.74
C GLU A 40 -53.03 -18.59 0.72
N ARG A 41 -52.60 -17.80 1.74
CA ARG A 41 -53.50 -17.23 2.79
C ARG A 41 -52.83 -16.37 3.89
N ARG A 42 -53.59 -15.35 4.35
CA ARG A 42 -53.52 -14.58 5.63
C ARG A 42 -54.87 -14.81 6.38
N PRO A 43 -55.17 -14.30 7.61
CA PRO A 43 -54.43 -13.42 8.56
C PRO A 43 -54.16 -14.16 9.92
N SER A 44 -54.15 -13.66 11.17
CA SER A 44 -54.45 -12.36 11.86
C SER A 44 -53.90 -12.36 13.31
N GLY A 45 -53.75 -11.18 13.94
CA GLY A 45 -53.58 -10.98 15.41
C GLY A 45 -54.58 -9.94 15.98
N PRO A 46 -54.34 -9.29 17.15
CA PRO A 46 -53.32 -9.47 18.20
C PRO A 46 -53.99 -10.11 19.47
N PRO A 47 -54.05 -9.64 20.75
CA PRO A 47 -53.52 -8.46 21.50
C PRO A 47 -52.68 -8.79 22.78
N GLY A 48 -52.30 -7.76 23.56
CA GLY A 48 -51.88 -7.79 25.00
C GLY A 48 -52.53 -6.61 25.76
N PRO A 49 -52.00 -6.06 26.89
CA PRO A 49 -51.02 -6.53 27.89
C PRO A 49 -51.68 -6.71 29.31
N PRO A 50 -50.97 -6.74 30.47
CA PRO A 50 -50.48 -5.53 31.18
C PRO A 50 -49.19 -5.71 32.04
N ALA A 51 -48.77 -4.69 32.79
CA ALA A 51 -47.53 -4.66 33.60
C ALA A 51 -47.73 -4.22 35.08
N ALA A 52 -46.77 -4.51 35.97
CA ALA A 52 -46.42 -3.76 37.21
C ALA A 52 -45.30 -4.44 38.04
N GLY A 53 -44.40 -3.68 38.70
CA GLY A 53 -43.68 -4.15 39.91
C GLY A 53 -42.22 -3.73 40.13
N THR A 54 -41.99 -2.75 41.02
CA THR A 54 -40.71 -2.33 41.65
C THR A 54 -41.06 -2.08 43.14
N PRO A 55 -40.25 -2.34 44.21
CA PRO A 55 -38.91 -1.74 44.46
C PRO A 55 -37.96 -2.64 45.32
N PRO A 56 -37.08 -2.14 46.23
CA PRO A 56 -35.72 -1.67 45.94
C PRO A 56 -34.62 -2.28 46.86
N GLN A 57 -33.33 -2.03 46.57
CA GLN A 57 -32.30 -2.01 47.62
C GLN A 57 -31.07 -1.16 47.26
N GLU A 58 -30.55 -0.38 48.23
CA GLU A 58 -29.27 0.33 48.13
C GLU A 58 -28.09 -0.56 48.56
N ALA A 59 -26.96 -0.44 47.87
CA ALA A 59 -25.64 -0.85 48.37
C ALA A 59 -24.56 0.06 47.76
N VAL A 60 -23.55 0.44 48.56
CA VAL A 60 -22.48 1.36 48.16
C VAL A 60 -21.31 0.59 47.54
N THR A 61 -20.78 1.07 46.43
CA THR A 61 -19.52 0.62 45.80
C THR A 61 -18.42 1.69 45.88
N PRO A 62 -17.13 1.32 45.76
CA PRO A 62 -16.00 2.25 45.96
C PRO A 62 -15.69 3.12 44.73
N GLU A 63 -14.83 4.13 44.90
CA GLU A 63 -14.20 4.86 43.80
C GLU A 63 -13.24 3.94 43.03
N GLU A 64 -13.55 3.65 41.76
CA GLU A 64 -12.62 3.00 40.82
C GLU A 64 -11.76 4.03 40.06
N PRO A 65 -10.58 3.63 39.54
CA PRO A 65 -9.87 4.41 38.54
C PRO A 65 -10.74 4.62 37.29
N GLY A 66 -10.65 5.79 36.66
CA GLY A 66 -11.47 6.11 35.47
C GLY A 66 -11.31 5.09 34.33
N PRO A 67 -12.38 4.78 33.59
CA PRO A 67 -12.40 3.66 32.65
C PRO A 67 -11.42 3.86 31.49
N ALA A 68 -10.73 2.80 31.12
CA ALA A 68 -10.06 2.72 29.83
C ALA A 68 -11.13 2.66 28.73
N VAL A 69 -11.15 3.68 27.86
CA VAL A 69 -12.05 3.70 26.69
C VAL A 69 -11.62 2.59 25.73
N ASP A 70 -12.52 1.64 25.46
CA ASP A 70 -12.27 0.56 24.49
C ASP A 70 -12.51 1.12 23.07
N PRO A 71 -11.51 1.15 22.16
CA PRO A 71 -11.62 1.83 20.87
C PRO A 71 -12.33 0.99 19.79
N TYR A 72 -13.30 0.15 20.19
CA TYR A 72 -14.07 -0.73 19.32
C TYR A 72 -15.58 -0.58 19.62
N PRO A 73 -16.46 -0.74 18.62
CA PRO A 73 -17.91 -0.72 18.81
C PRO A 73 -18.42 -1.72 19.87
N ALA A 74 -19.65 -1.47 20.34
CA ALA A 74 -20.28 -2.22 21.41
C ALA A 74 -20.79 -3.59 20.92
N GLU A 75 -21.24 -4.44 21.85
CA GLU A 75 -21.80 -5.77 21.53
C GLU A 75 -23.18 -5.69 20.83
N GLU A 76 -23.75 -4.50 20.71
CA GLU A 76 -25.08 -4.22 20.15
C GLU A 76 -25.05 -3.81 18.66
N ASP A 77 -23.86 -3.57 18.09
CA ASP A 77 -23.67 -3.23 16.66
C ASP A 77 -23.61 -4.49 15.77
N LEU A 78 -24.14 -4.40 14.54
CA LEU A 78 -24.02 -5.46 13.52
C LEU A 78 -22.58 -5.55 12.97
N GLY A 79 -21.75 -6.33 13.67
CA GLY A 79 -20.36 -6.57 13.30
C GLY A 79 -20.08 -7.98 12.77
N THR A 80 -18.89 -8.15 12.18
CA THR A 80 -18.34 -9.43 11.73
C THR A 80 -17.41 -10.01 12.80
N TYR A 81 -17.64 -11.26 13.17
CA TYR A 81 -16.93 -12.01 14.22
C TYR A 81 -16.17 -13.21 13.62
N ASP A 82 -15.06 -13.61 14.24
CA ASP A 82 -14.43 -14.92 13.98
C ASP A 82 -15.30 -16.01 14.66
N THR A 83 -15.20 -17.26 14.22
CA THR A 83 -16.10 -18.37 14.61
C THR A 83 -15.42 -19.41 15.51
N PRO A 84 -15.07 -19.10 16.77
CA PRO A 84 -14.48 -20.09 17.68
C PRO A 84 -15.44 -21.26 17.89
N GLY A 85 -14.93 -22.48 17.72
CA GLY A 85 -15.74 -23.69 17.85
C GLY A 85 -16.04 -23.99 19.31
N GLY A 86 -17.24 -23.63 19.78
CA GLY A 86 -17.68 -23.89 21.15
C GLY A 86 -19.19 -23.66 21.33
N PRO A 87 -19.77 -24.08 22.46
CA PRO A 87 -21.17 -23.81 22.78
C PRO A 87 -21.36 -22.31 23.07
N GLY A 88 -21.80 -21.57 22.05
CA GLY A 88 -22.18 -20.17 22.15
C GLY A 88 -23.64 -19.97 22.55
N ASP A 89 -23.98 -18.75 22.99
CA ASP A 89 -25.36 -18.34 23.30
C ASP A 89 -25.91 -17.25 22.36
N LEU A 90 -25.04 -16.41 21.80
CA LEU A 90 -25.39 -15.33 20.86
C LEU A 90 -25.77 -15.93 19.49
N PRO A 91 -27.02 -15.73 19.00
CA PRO A 91 -27.41 -16.19 17.67
C PRO A 91 -26.66 -15.44 16.57
N ALA A 92 -26.14 -16.19 15.59
CA ALA A 92 -25.41 -15.63 14.46
C ALA A 92 -25.64 -16.43 13.17
N VAL A 93 -25.48 -15.79 12.01
CA VAL A 93 -25.43 -16.49 10.72
C VAL A 93 -23.97 -16.62 10.30
N VAL A 94 -23.56 -17.83 9.91
CA VAL A 94 -22.19 -18.11 9.44
C VAL A 94 -22.10 -18.10 7.91
N GLY A 95 -21.13 -17.38 7.38
CA GLY A 95 -20.82 -17.22 5.95
C GLY A 95 -19.33 -17.32 5.69
N ARG A 96 -18.88 -17.00 4.47
CA ARG A 96 -17.49 -17.26 4.07
C ARG A 96 -16.83 -16.12 3.29
N VAL A 97 -15.61 -15.79 3.68
CA VAL A 97 -14.70 -14.89 2.93
C VAL A 97 -13.60 -15.71 2.24
N ARG A 98 -13.19 -15.27 1.06
CA ARG A 98 -12.10 -15.85 0.27
C ARG A 98 -10.81 -15.75 1.08
N ARG A 99 -9.96 -16.76 0.91
CA ARG A 99 -8.64 -16.81 1.53
C ARG A 99 -7.65 -16.05 0.64
N GLY A 100 -7.06 -15.00 1.18
CA GLY A 100 -5.94 -14.30 0.54
C GLY A 100 -4.72 -15.22 0.35
N THR A 101 -3.90 -14.91 -0.65
CA THR A 101 -2.69 -15.68 -1.00
C THR A 101 -1.74 -15.84 0.19
N ALA A 102 -1.46 -17.08 0.60
CA ALA A 102 -0.56 -17.41 1.69
C ALA A 102 0.93 -17.30 1.29
N LEU A 103 1.20 -17.18 -0.02
CA LEU A 103 2.53 -16.99 -0.59
C LEU A 103 2.72 -15.54 -1.10
N PRO A 104 3.15 -14.60 -0.25
CA PRO A 104 3.40 -13.21 -0.67
C PRO A 104 4.51 -13.15 -1.72
N GLY A 105 4.45 -12.15 -2.61
CA GLY A 105 5.47 -11.96 -3.64
C GLY A 105 5.54 -13.06 -4.72
N ALA A 106 4.54 -13.93 -4.84
CA ALA A 106 4.50 -15.03 -5.82
C ALA A 106 4.96 -14.67 -7.27
N PRO A 107 4.61 -13.50 -7.86
CA PRO A 107 5.12 -13.12 -9.18
C PRO A 107 6.63 -12.82 -9.25
N ALA A 108 7.26 -12.47 -8.12
CA ALA A 108 8.70 -12.29 -7.99
C ALA A 108 9.40 -13.64 -7.76
N LEU A 109 8.84 -14.50 -6.91
CA LEU A 109 9.31 -15.89 -6.73
C LEU A 109 9.28 -16.69 -8.05
N ALA A 110 8.21 -16.57 -8.84
CA ALA A 110 8.13 -17.16 -10.19
C ALA A 110 9.10 -16.53 -11.22
N ARG A 111 9.66 -15.33 -10.93
CA ARG A 111 10.75 -14.73 -11.72
C ARG A 111 12.12 -15.26 -11.28
N ALA A 112 12.35 -15.40 -9.98
CA ALA A 112 13.57 -15.98 -9.40
C ALA A 112 13.77 -17.45 -9.83
N LEU A 113 12.70 -18.24 -9.91
CA LEU A 113 12.75 -19.64 -10.37
C LEU A 113 12.93 -19.81 -11.90
N ARG A 114 13.18 -18.74 -12.66
CA ARG A 114 13.43 -18.80 -14.12
C ARG A 114 14.62 -19.68 -14.54
N PRO A 115 15.74 -19.82 -13.80
CA PRO A 115 16.84 -20.71 -14.19
C PRO A 115 16.39 -22.16 -14.42
N LEU A 116 15.41 -22.64 -13.67
CA LEU A 116 14.85 -24.00 -13.79
C LEU A 116 14.11 -24.23 -15.13
N ARG A 117 13.79 -23.16 -15.87
CA ARG A 117 13.17 -23.25 -17.21
C ARG A 117 14.18 -23.50 -18.34
N GLN A 118 15.49 -23.56 -18.07
CA GLN A 118 16.47 -23.95 -19.09
C GLN A 118 16.18 -25.39 -19.56
N PRO A 119 16.10 -25.65 -20.88
CA PRO A 119 15.83 -26.99 -21.38
C PRO A 119 17.09 -27.87 -21.31
N PHE A 120 16.88 -29.16 -21.05
CA PHE A 120 17.90 -30.18 -21.21
C PHE A 120 18.09 -30.47 -22.71
N PRO A 121 19.28 -30.26 -23.29
CA PRO A 121 19.48 -30.21 -24.74
C PRO A 121 19.51 -31.58 -25.44
N ARG A 122 19.37 -32.68 -24.69
CA ARG A 122 19.36 -34.06 -25.21
C ARG A 122 18.12 -34.81 -24.72
N GLY A 123 16.94 -34.31 -25.08
CA GLY A 123 15.68 -34.93 -24.67
C GLY A 123 15.44 -36.32 -25.27
N ARG A 124 14.37 -36.96 -24.79
CA ARG A 124 14.04 -38.35 -25.16
C ARG A 124 13.34 -38.47 -26.52
N GLU A 125 12.69 -37.41 -26.97
CA GLU A 125 12.02 -37.35 -28.27
C GLU A 125 13.00 -36.91 -29.36
N LEU A 126 12.88 -37.52 -30.54
CA LEU A 126 13.65 -37.17 -31.73
C LEU A 126 12.81 -36.30 -32.66
N GLY A 127 13.33 -35.11 -32.99
CA GLY A 127 12.77 -34.19 -33.97
C GLY A 127 13.57 -34.18 -35.26
N LEU A 128 12.99 -33.63 -36.32
CA LEU A 128 13.69 -33.41 -37.58
C LEU A 128 14.61 -32.18 -37.46
N ASP A 129 15.91 -32.37 -37.61
CA ASP A 129 16.85 -31.26 -37.81
C ASP A 129 16.68 -30.77 -39.25
N ILE A 130 15.98 -29.66 -39.44
CA ILE A 130 15.63 -29.15 -40.78
C ILE A 130 16.88 -28.72 -41.55
N GLU A 131 17.84 -28.06 -40.89
CA GLU A 131 19.04 -27.54 -41.53
C GLU A 131 19.99 -28.67 -41.94
N GLU A 132 20.28 -29.62 -41.06
CA GLU A 132 21.17 -30.75 -41.41
C GLU A 132 20.45 -31.76 -42.33
N THR A 133 19.11 -31.85 -42.30
CA THR A 133 18.33 -32.55 -43.34
C THR A 133 18.50 -31.89 -44.71
N ILE A 134 18.37 -30.57 -44.80
CA ILE A 134 18.58 -29.82 -46.05
C ILE A 134 20.03 -29.99 -46.52
N ALA A 135 21.01 -29.81 -45.64
CA ALA A 135 22.42 -29.93 -45.95
C ALA A 135 22.81 -31.35 -46.40
N LEU A 136 22.30 -32.39 -45.75
CA LEU A 136 22.50 -33.78 -46.18
C LEU A 136 21.84 -34.04 -47.53
N SER A 137 20.59 -33.62 -47.71
CA SER A 137 19.82 -33.85 -48.94
C SER A 137 20.43 -33.14 -50.15
N ALA A 138 20.99 -31.95 -49.95
CA ALA A 138 21.72 -31.21 -50.98
C ALA A 138 23.05 -31.89 -51.36
N ARG A 139 23.70 -32.61 -50.44
CA ARG A 139 24.94 -33.37 -50.69
C ARG A 139 24.70 -34.74 -51.34
N THR A 140 23.56 -35.39 -51.06
CA THR A 140 23.23 -36.74 -51.56
C THR A 140 22.36 -36.75 -52.82
N GLY A 141 21.60 -35.68 -53.08
CA GLY A 141 20.55 -35.66 -54.10
C GLY A 141 19.30 -36.48 -53.74
N GLN A 142 19.15 -36.89 -52.47
CA GLN A 142 18.02 -37.65 -51.94
C GLN A 142 17.57 -37.04 -50.61
N VAL A 143 16.25 -36.90 -50.41
CA VAL A 143 15.71 -36.34 -49.15
C VAL A 143 15.87 -37.36 -48.02
N THR A 144 16.90 -37.18 -47.19
CA THR A 144 17.23 -38.06 -46.07
C THR A 144 17.02 -37.31 -44.76
N PRO A 145 15.99 -37.63 -43.96
CA PRO A 145 15.71 -36.93 -42.71
C PRO A 145 16.80 -37.20 -41.67
N VAL A 146 17.39 -36.13 -41.14
CA VAL A 146 18.32 -36.16 -40.01
C VAL A 146 17.53 -35.93 -38.73
N LEU A 147 17.58 -36.89 -37.81
CA LEU A 147 16.88 -36.81 -36.53
C LEU A 147 17.83 -36.40 -35.41
N ALA A 148 17.44 -35.38 -34.64
CA ALA A 148 18.18 -34.87 -33.49
C ALA A 148 17.31 -34.92 -32.21
N PRO A 149 17.90 -35.11 -31.03
CA PRO A 149 17.18 -34.98 -29.76
C PRO A 149 16.56 -33.59 -29.59
N LEU A 150 15.25 -33.53 -29.32
CA LEU A 150 14.59 -32.26 -29.01
C LEU A 150 14.94 -31.79 -27.59
N PRO A 151 15.03 -30.48 -27.33
CA PRO A 151 15.21 -29.97 -25.98
C PRO A 151 13.96 -30.22 -25.12
N GLU A 152 14.12 -30.82 -23.94
CA GLU A 152 13.01 -31.13 -23.02
C GLU A 152 13.16 -30.41 -21.65
N ARG A 153 12.09 -30.32 -20.85
CA ARG A 153 12.15 -29.72 -19.50
C ARG A 153 13.14 -30.46 -18.59
N TRP A 154 14.00 -29.72 -17.87
CA TRP A 154 15.16 -30.32 -17.18
C TRP A 154 14.78 -31.34 -16.12
N PHE A 155 13.88 -30.98 -15.20
CA PHE A 155 13.51 -31.82 -14.06
C PHE A 155 12.06 -32.35 -14.14
N GLN A 156 11.82 -33.50 -13.49
CA GLN A 156 10.58 -33.75 -12.76
C GLN A 156 10.74 -33.14 -11.36
N LEU A 157 9.69 -32.52 -10.82
CA LEU A 157 9.68 -32.01 -9.46
C LEU A 157 8.83 -32.90 -8.55
N ASP A 158 9.40 -33.29 -7.41
CA ASP A 158 8.71 -33.92 -6.30
C ASP A 158 8.78 -32.96 -5.09
N LEU A 159 7.66 -32.30 -4.75
CA LEU A 159 7.52 -31.43 -3.58
C LEU A 159 7.11 -32.29 -2.36
N VAL A 160 8.01 -32.48 -1.43
CA VAL A 160 7.76 -33.12 -0.13
C VAL A 160 7.35 -32.02 0.85
N VAL A 161 6.15 -32.13 1.42
CA VAL A 161 5.67 -31.22 2.47
C VAL A 161 5.59 -32.00 3.76
N ASP A 162 6.20 -31.49 4.82
CA ASP A 162 6.07 -32.08 6.15
C ASP A 162 4.62 -31.99 6.67
N GLY A 163 4.17 -33.08 7.27
CA GLY A 163 2.82 -33.29 7.82
C GLY A 163 2.78 -33.31 9.35
N SER A 164 3.82 -32.81 10.01
CA SER A 164 3.90 -32.54 11.44
C SER A 164 2.82 -31.55 11.94
N PRO A 165 2.54 -31.48 13.26
CA PRO A 165 1.51 -30.59 13.80
C PRO A 165 1.81 -29.09 13.64
N SER A 166 3.08 -28.68 13.66
CA SER A 166 3.53 -27.30 13.43
C SER A 166 3.19 -26.83 12.00
N MET A 167 3.42 -27.72 11.02
CA MET A 167 3.17 -27.50 9.60
C MET A 167 1.69 -27.30 9.22
N GLN A 168 0.75 -27.41 10.17
CA GLN A 168 -0.63 -26.99 9.94
C GLN A 168 -0.76 -25.49 9.62
N VAL A 169 0.10 -24.65 10.20
CA VAL A 169 0.20 -23.21 9.94
C VAL A 169 0.57 -22.93 8.48
N TRP A 170 1.47 -23.76 7.95
CA TRP A 170 2.10 -23.60 6.64
C TRP A 170 1.35 -24.32 5.51
N ARG A 171 0.22 -24.97 5.83
CA ARG A 171 -0.59 -25.76 4.88
C ARG A 171 -0.97 -24.98 3.62
N GLU A 172 -1.49 -23.77 3.78
CA GLU A 172 -1.93 -22.93 2.67
C GLU A 172 -0.74 -22.38 1.85
N LEU A 173 0.36 -22.02 2.51
CA LEU A 173 1.61 -21.62 1.86
C LEU A 173 2.18 -22.78 1.02
N ALA A 174 2.08 -24.03 1.51
CA ALA A 174 2.46 -25.22 0.77
C ALA A 174 1.52 -25.52 -0.41
N ASP A 175 0.23 -25.20 -0.31
CA ASP A 175 -0.75 -25.33 -1.38
C ASP A 175 -0.48 -24.29 -2.49
N ASP A 176 -0.30 -23.02 -2.14
CA ASP A 176 0.04 -21.93 -3.07
C ASP A 176 1.39 -22.16 -3.76
N LEU A 177 2.41 -22.61 -3.01
CA LEU A 177 3.71 -22.97 -3.57
C LEU A 177 3.58 -24.11 -4.60
N HIS A 178 2.77 -25.14 -4.29
CA HIS A 178 2.51 -26.22 -5.25
C HIS A 178 1.82 -25.69 -6.52
N ALA A 179 0.81 -24.83 -6.37
CA ALA A 179 0.10 -24.21 -7.49
C ALA A 179 1.00 -23.25 -8.31
N LEU A 180 1.95 -22.55 -7.68
CA LEU A 180 2.97 -21.75 -8.36
C LEU A 180 3.91 -22.64 -9.18
N LEU A 181 4.45 -23.70 -8.57
CA LEU A 181 5.41 -24.60 -9.20
C LEU A 181 4.80 -25.38 -10.38
N GLN A 182 3.51 -25.71 -10.32
CA GLN A 182 2.75 -26.19 -11.48
C GLN A 182 2.66 -25.13 -12.60
N ARG A 183 2.19 -23.91 -12.28
CA ARG A 183 1.99 -22.81 -13.25
C ARG A 183 3.30 -22.29 -13.87
N LEU A 184 4.45 -22.46 -13.21
CA LEU A 184 5.77 -22.03 -13.68
C LEU A 184 6.18 -22.69 -15.02
N GLY A 185 5.68 -23.90 -15.30
CA GLY A 185 5.96 -24.63 -16.54
C GLY A 185 7.40 -25.13 -16.71
N ALA A 186 8.25 -25.04 -15.68
CA ALA A 186 9.65 -25.46 -15.70
C ALA A 186 9.83 -26.99 -15.71
N PHE A 187 8.89 -27.73 -15.12
CA PHE A 187 9.04 -29.16 -14.81
C PHE A 187 8.24 -30.05 -15.78
N ARG A 188 8.73 -31.26 -16.09
CA ARG A 188 7.97 -32.24 -16.90
C ARG A 188 6.67 -32.64 -16.19
N THR A 189 6.76 -32.87 -14.89
CA THR A 189 5.67 -33.18 -13.97
C THR A 189 6.00 -32.54 -12.63
N VAL A 190 4.97 -32.15 -11.88
CA VAL A 190 5.07 -31.72 -10.48
C VAL A 190 4.24 -32.69 -9.65
N ARG A 191 4.80 -33.22 -8.58
CA ARG A 191 4.14 -34.14 -7.64
C ARG A 191 4.21 -33.57 -6.23
N ARG A 192 3.27 -33.97 -5.37
CA ARG A 192 3.28 -33.66 -3.95
C ARG A 192 3.32 -34.96 -3.15
N TRP A 193 4.11 -34.95 -2.09
CA TRP A 193 4.19 -35.99 -1.07
C TRP A 193 3.98 -35.35 0.29
N ARG A 194 3.39 -36.08 1.23
CA ARG A 194 3.46 -35.72 2.65
C ARG A 194 4.56 -36.52 3.31
N LEU A 195 5.45 -35.88 4.05
CA LEU A 195 6.38 -36.55 4.97
C LEU A 195 5.70 -36.71 6.33
N ARG A 196 5.94 -37.83 7.00
CA ARG A 196 5.75 -37.94 8.46
C ARG A 196 7.02 -38.49 9.09
N THR A 197 7.44 -37.84 10.15
CA THR A 197 8.43 -38.30 11.12
C THR A 197 7.65 -38.69 12.39
N ASP A 198 7.72 -39.95 12.80
CA ASP A 198 7.09 -40.48 14.02
C ASP A 198 8.23 -40.70 15.04
N PRO A 199 8.15 -40.29 16.31
CA PRO A 199 9.29 -40.36 17.23
C PRO A 199 9.89 -41.77 17.40
N ASP A 200 9.05 -42.80 17.33
CA ASP A 200 9.44 -44.22 17.43
C ASP A 200 9.64 -44.92 16.06
N GLY A 201 9.66 -44.18 14.94
CA GLY A 201 9.52 -44.78 13.61
C GLY A 201 10.27 -44.10 12.46
N PRO A 202 10.75 -44.86 11.46
CA PRO A 202 11.50 -44.31 10.33
C PRO A 202 10.63 -43.36 9.48
N PRO A 203 11.22 -42.29 8.92
CA PRO A 203 10.50 -41.30 8.14
C PRO A 203 9.79 -41.92 6.93
N ALA A 204 8.51 -41.62 6.76
CA ALA A 204 7.67 -42.19 5.71
C ALA A 204 7.10 -41.10 4.80
N LEU A 205 7.15 -41.34 3.47
CA LEU A 205 6.42 -40.53 2.50
C LEU A 205 5.02 -41.10 2.29
N TYR A 206 4.06 -40.22 2.07
CA TYR A 206 2.69 -40.56 1.72
C TYR A 206 2.33 -39.89 0.40
N ASP A 207 1.72 -40.65 -0.50
CA ASP A 207 1.21 -40.12 -1.77
C ASP A 207 -0.15 -39.39 -1.60
N ALA A 208 -0.68 -38.86 -2.70
CA ALA A 208 -1.96 -38.15 -2.70
C ALA A 208 -3.19 -39.04 -2.36
N ALA A 209 -3.05 -40.36 -2.35
CA ALA A 209 -4.06 -41.31 -1.90
C ALA A 209 -3.86 -41.76 -0.44
N GLY A 210 -2.84 -41.24 0.26
CA GLY A 210 -2.48 -41.65 1.61
C GLY A 210 -1.72 -42.98 1.69
N THR A 211 -1.18 -43.48 0.58
CA THR A 211 -0.37 -44.71 0.57
C THR A 211 1.03 -44.41 1.08
N ALA A 212 1.48 -45.15 2.09
CA ALA A 212 2.86 -45.06 2.59
C ALA A 212 3.86 -45.62 1.55
N VAL A 213 4.96 -44.90 1.35
CA VAL A 213 5.99 -45.16 0.34
C VAL A 213 7.38 -44.91 0.94
N PRO A 214 8.37 -45.79 0.71
CA PRO A 214 9.74 -45.60 1.20
C PRO A 214 10.39 -44.30 0.65
N PRO A 215 11.07 -43.48 1.48
CA PRO A 215 11.83 -42.29 1.06
C PRO A 215 12.74 -42.51 -0.15
N GLU A 216 13.32 -43.71 -0.27
CA GLU A 216 14.20 -44.14 -1.36
C GLU A 216 13.54 -44.03 -2.73
N ARG A 217 12.20 -43.98 -2.81
CA ARG A 217 11.44 -43.79 -4.05
C ARG A 217 11.77 -42.47 -4.77
N LEU A 218 12.28 -41.47 -4.05
CA LEU A 218 12.65 -40.16 -4.61
C LEU A 218 14.09 -40.10 -5.17
N ARG A 219 14.95 -41.09 -4.90
CA ARG A 219 16.30 -41.15 -5.49
C ARG A 219 16.21 -41.12 -7.03
N ASP A 220 17.06 -40.34 -7.70
CA ASP A 220 17.22 -40.35 -9.18
C ASP A 220 18.70 -40.27 -9.61
N PRO A 221 19.40 -41.40 -9.80
CA PRO A 221 20.80 -41.42 -10.19
C PRO A 221 21.07 -40.87 -11.61
N HIS A 222 20.04 -40.47 -12.36
CA HIS A 222 20.18 -39.85 -13.67
C HIS A 222 20.19 -38.30 -13.64
N GLY A 223 19.99 -37.66 -12.48
CA GLY A 223 20.05 -36.20 -12.35
C GLY A 223 18.93 -35.45 -13.10
N ARG A 224 17.77 -36.08 -13.30
CA ARG A 224 16.62 -35.51 -14.01
C ARG A 224 15.40 -35.29 -13.10
N ARG A 225 15.59 -35.36 -11.78
CA ARG A 225 14.61 -35.03 -10.74
C ARG A 225 15.16 -33.98 -9.78
N LEU A 226 14.29 -33.09 -9.34
CA LEU A 226 14.48 -32.15 -8.23
C LEU A 226 13.50 -32.52 -7.11
N VAL A 227 14.02 -32.62 -5.88
CA VAL A 227 13.22 -32.73 -4.66
C VAL A 227 13.25 -31.37 -3.96
N LEU A 228 12.07 -30.84 -3.62
CA LEU A 228 11.96 -29.69 -2.72
C LEU A 228 11.28 -30.19 -1.45
N VAL A 229 11.93 -30.06 -0.31
CA VAL A 229 11.37 -30.38 1.01
C VAL A 229 10.91 -29.09 1.65
N LEU A 230 9.67 -29.01 2.13
CA LEU A 230 9.12 -27.86 2.84
C LEU A 230 8.76 -28.29 4.26
N SER A 231 9.47 -27.74 5.25
CA SER A 231 9.22 -27.96 6.68
C SER A 231 9.71 -26.76 7.50
N ASP A 232 9.07 -26.48 8.64
CA ASP A 232 9.60 -25.59 9.67
C ASP A 232 10.70 -26.24 10.53
N CYS A 233 10.84 -27.56 10.45
CA CYS A 233 11.76 -28.40 11.23
C CYS A 233 11.53 -28.37 12.75
N VAL A 234 10.35 -27.95 13.23
CA VAL A 234 10.09 -27.72 14.66
C VAL A 234 9.75 -29.00 15.45
N ALA A 235 9.06 -29.97 14.84
CA ALA A 235 8.58 -31.16 15.56
C ALA A 235 9.71 -32.15 15.89
N ASP A 236 9.60 -32.85 17.03
CA ASP A 236 10.61 -33.75 17.62
C ASP A 236 11.28 -34.72 16.63
N GLY A 237 10.50 -35.23 15.66
CA GLY A 237 11.00 -36.10 14.60
C GLY A 237 12.01 -35.46 13.62
N TRP A 238 12.26 -34.15 13.72
CA TRP A 238 13.37 -33.42 13.08
C TRP A 238 14.63 -33.32 13.92
N HIS A 239 14.56 -33.62 15.21
CA HIS A 239 15.71 -33.79 16.10
C HIS A 239 16.24 -35.24 16.06
N ALA A 240 15.42 -36.19 15.62
CA ALA A 240 15.83 -37.57 15.35
C ALA A 240 16.80 -37.67 14.14
N PRO A 241 17.84 -38.54 14.18
CA PRO A 241 18.81 -38.67 13.10
C PRO A 241 18.23 -39.25 11.79
N GLU A 242 17.18 -40.08 11.84
CA GLU A 242 16.66 -40.86 10.72
C GLU A 242 16.15 -39.99 9.56
N ILE A 243 15.53 -38.83 9.84
CA ILE A 243 15.12 -37.89 8.79
C ILE A 243 16.31 -37.21 8.13
N TRP A 244 17.36 -36.94 8.88
CA TRP A 244 18.60 -36.37 8.36
C TRP A 244 19.38 -37.38 7.54
N GLU A 245 19.37 -38.66 7.90
CA GLU A 245 19.86 -39.76 7.04
C GLU A 245 19.06 -39.84 5.72
N ALA A 246 17.74 -39.78 5.77
CA ALA A 246 16.89 -39.81 4.58
C ALA A 246 17.12 -38.59 3.66
N LEU A 247 17.22 -37.39 4.22
CA LEU A 247 17.51 -36.15 3.49
C LEU A 247 18.90 -36.19 2.86
N ARG A 248 19.91 -36.63 3.62
CA ARG A 248 21.28 -36.87 3.15
C ARG A 248 21.32 -37.87 2.00
N ASP A 249 20.45 -38.86 1.99
CA ASP A 249 20.34 -39.82 0.90
C ASP A 249 19.67 -39.28 -0.37
N TRP A 250 18.74 -38.34 -0.23
CA TRP A 250 18.26 -37.56 -1.38
C TRP A 250 19.38 -36.65 -1.92
N VAL A 251 20.05 -35.87 -1.07
CA VAL A 251 21.21 -35.01 -1.42
C VAL A 251 22.32 -35.78 -2.14
N ARG A 252 22.62 -37.00 -1.68
CA ARG A 252 23.62 -37.91 -2.27
C ARG A 252 23.24 -38.42 -3.66
N SER A 253 21.96 -38.53 -3.96
CA SER A 253 21.46 -39.23 -5.15
C SER A 253 20.78 -38.33 -6.18
N THR A 254 20.34 -37.13 -5.78
CA THR A 254 19.34 -36.32 -6.47
C THR A 254 19.62 -34.82 -6.22
N ALA A 255 19.07 -33.92 -7.04
CA ALA A 255 19.01 -32.51 -6.66
C ALA A 255 17.96 -32.34 -5.55
N THR A 256 18.33 -31.71 -4.44
CA THR A 256 17.49 -31.60 -3.22
C THR A 256 17.73 -30.26 -2.53
N VAL A 257 16.65 -29.58 -2.15
CA VAL A 257 16.67 -28.30 -1.41
C VAL A 257 15.68 -28.38 -0.26
N LEU A 258 16.08 -27.91 0.92
CA LEU A 258 15.21 -27.71 2.08
C LEU A 258 14.73 -26.25 2.11
N LEU A 259 13.42 -26.06 2.04
CA LEU A 259 12.75 -24.78 2.15
C LEU A 259 12.16 -24.68 3.56
N ASN A 260 12.54 -23.65 4.31
CA ASN A 260 11.99 -23.40 5.65
C ASN A 260 11.19 -22.08 5.65
N PRO A 261 9.92 -22.07 6.13
CA PRO A 261 9.09 -20.87 6.19
C PRO A 261 9.47 -19.90 7.32
N LEU A 262 10.21 -20.37 8.33
CA LEU A 262 10.74 -19.55 9.43
C LEU A 262 11.93 -18.70 8.93
N PRO A 263 12.16 -17.50 9.50
CA PRO A 263 13.35 -16.72 9.19
C PRO A 263 14.64 -17.42 9.67
N PRO A 264 15.80 -17.21 9.01
CA PRO A 264 17.07 -17.86 9.37
C PRO A 264 17.55 -17.61 10.81
N THR A 265 17.05 -16.57 11.47
CA THR A 265 17.29 -16.27 12.89
C THR A 265 16.69 -17.31 13.84
N LEU A 266 15.67 -18.07 13.42
CA LEU A 266 15.02 -19.10 14.25
C LEU A 266 15.49 -20.52 13.93
N TRP A 267 16.14 -20.77 12.78
CA TRP A 267 16.59 -22.12 12.40
C TRP A 267 17.45 -22.81 13.49
N PRO A 268 18.39 -22.13 14.20
CA PRO A 268 19.17 -22.72 15.29
C PRO A 268 18.37 -23.16 16.54
N HIS A 269 17.06 -22.90 16.58
CA HIS A 269 16.14 -23.30 17.65
C HIS A 269 15.12 -24.36 17.17
N THR A 270 15.49 -25.13 16.15
CA THR A 270 14.69 -26.19 15.54
C THR A 270 15.58 -27.39 15.19
N GLY A 271 15.04 -28.41 14.52
CA GLY A 271 15.85 -29.45 13.92
C GLY A 271 16.88 -28.95 12.88
N LEU A 272 16.79 -27.69 12.40
CA LEU A 272 17.72 -27.05 11.44
C LEU A 272 18.87 -26.28 12.14
N ASP A 273 19.47 -26.89 13.15
CA ASP A 273 20.60 -26.35 13.95
C ASP A 273 21.99 -26.59 13.33
N GLY A 274 22.10 -27.52 12.37
CA GLY A 274 23.35 -27.90 11.72
C GLY A 274 24.10 -26.73 11.06
N ALA A 275 25.43 -26.78 11.12
CA ALA A 275 26.30 -25.72 10.62
C ALA A 275 26.09 -25.42 9.11
N LEU A 276 25.90 -24.14 8.79
CA LEU A 276 25.69 -23.66 7.41
C LEU A 276 27.01 -23.40 6.66
N VAL A 277 27.02 -23.67 5.35
CA VAL A 277 28.11 -23.37 4.41
C VAL A 277 27.57 -22.76 3.11
N THR A 278 28.39 -21.99 2.40
CA THR A 278 28.03 -21.50 1.06
C THR A 278 28.35 -22.53 -0.02
N LEU A 279 27.31 -23.05 -0.66
CA LEU A 279 27.38 -23.91 -1.84
C LEU A 279 27.53 -23.07 -3.11
N ARG A 280 28.39 -23.51 -4.03
CA ARG A 280 28.69 -22.84 -5.30
C ARG A 280 28.10 -23.62 -6.48
N ALA A 281 27.93 -22.92 -7.60
CA ALA A 281 27.48 -23.54 -8.85
C ALA A 281 28.49 -24.60 -9.33
N GLY A 282 28.00 -25.82 -9.51
CA GLY A 282 28.72 -26.92 -10.15
C GLY A 282 28.34 -27.05 -11.63
N GLU A 283 28.07 -28.28 -12.08
CA GLU A 283 27.41 -28.50 -13.38
C GLU A 283 25.91 -28.17 -13.32
N ARG A 284 25.29 -27.90 -14.48
CA ARG A 284 23.86 -27.59 -14.55
C ARG A 284 23.01 -28.78 -14.12
N GLY A 285 22.17 -28.57 -13.12
CA GLY A 285 21.30 -29.60 -12.56
C GLY A 285 22.04 -30.78 -11.94
N ALA A 286 23.24 -30.54 -11.42
CA ALA A 286 23.99 -31.51 -10.62
C ALA A 286 23.20 -31.93 -9.36
N ARG A 287 23.57 -33.07 -8.76
CA ARG A 287 23.02 -33.50 -7.46
C ARG A 287 23.53 -32.56 -6.36
N SER A 288 22.81 -32.45 -5.24
CA SER A 288 23.23 -31.52 -4.18
C SER A 288 24.60 -31.88 -3.59
N ALA A 289 24.93 -33.16 -3.52
CA ALA A 289 26.27 -33.66 -3.16
C ALA A 289 27.40 -33.35 -4.17
N GLU A 290 27.08 -32.82 -5.35
CA GLU A 290 28.04 -32.42 -6.40
C GLU A 290 28.27 -30.90 -6.44
N LEU A 291 27.60 -30.12 -5.58
CA LEU A 291 27.78 -28.67 -5.45
C LEU A 291 29.03 -28.38 -4.58
N PRO A 292 30.05 -27.64 -5.09
CA PRO A 292 31.25 -27.36 -4.31
C PRO A 292 30.99 -26.42 -3.12
N PHE A 293 31.59 -26.71 -1.96
CA PHE A 293 31.65 -25.82 -0.80
C PHE A 293 33.04 -25.87 -0.16
N ASP A 294 33.45 -24.78 0.49
CA ASP A 294 34.68 -24.73 1.29
C ASP A 294 34.32 -24.89 2.77
N LEU A 295 34.90 -25.88 3.44
CA LEU A 295 34.83 -26.02 4.90
C LEU A 295 35.83 -25.06 5.56
N PRO A 296 35.40 -24.13 6.44
CA PRO A 296 36.32 -23.25 7.16
C PRO A 296 37.29 -24.06 8.02
N GLU A 297 38.60 -23.77 7.94
CA GLU A 297 39.64 -24.56 8.61
C GLU A 297 39.44 -24.66 10.13
N GLY A 298 38.96 -23.59 10.77
CA GLY A 298 38.60 -23.60 12.19
C GLY A 298 37.45 -24.55 12.52
N LEU A 299 36.39 -24.57 11.69
CA LEU A 299 35.28 -25.51 11.84
C LEU A 299 35.75 -26.95 11.56
N ARG A 300 36.61 -27.15 10.56
CA ARG A 300 37.21 -28.44 10.21
C ARG A 300 38.04 -29.02 11.35
N ILE A 301 38.78 -28.19 12.09
CA ILE A 301 39.52 -28.59 13.29
C ILE A 301 38.58 -28.88 14.47
N LEU A 302 37.58 -28.02 14.69
CA LEU A 302 36.64 -28.15 15.82
C LEU A 302 35.78 -29.42 15.69
N LEU A 303 35.21 -29.66 14.50
CA LEU A 303 34.45 -30.89 14.20
C LEU A 303 35.30 -32.15 14.36
N ALA A 304 36.56 -32.13 13.89
CA ALA A 304 37.48 -33.27 14.03
C ALA A 304 37.97 -33.51 15.47
N ALA A 305 37.82 -32.53 16.37
CA ALA A 305 38.17 -32.64 17.78
C ALA A 305 36.96 -33.02 18.66
N ALA A 306 35.77 -32.50 18.35
CA ALA A 306 34.54 -32.78 19.08
C ALA A 306 33.93 -34.14 18.70
N TYR A 307 33.99 -34.52 17.42
CA TYR A 307 33.28 -35.69 16.89
C TYR A 307 34.20 -36.65 16.12
N PRO A 308 34.99 -37.51 16.81
CA PRO A 308 35.88 -38.48 16.16
C PRO A 308 35.15 -39.47 15.23
N GLU A 309 33.87 -39.75 15.50
CA GLU A 309 32.99 -40.58 14.66
C GLU A 309 32.75 -39.96 13.26
N ALA A 310 32.92 -38.64 13.12
CA ALA A 310 32.59 -37.88 11.91
C ALA A 310 33.62 -37.99 10.76
N LEU A 311 34.42 -39.07 10.74
CA LEU A 311 35.44 -39.38 9.73
C LEU A 311 34.88 -39.77 8.34
N GLY A 312 33.56 -39.89 8.20
CA GLY A 312 32.89 -40.11 6.91
C GLY A 312 32.68 -38.81 6.11
N THR A 313 32.34 -38.94 4.83
CA THR A 313 32.12 -37.77 3.95
C THR A 313 30.85 -37.00 4.34
N TRP A 314 31.01 -35.77 4.81
CA TRP A 314 29.92 -34.83 5.03
C TRP A 314 29.29 -34.40 3.70
N LEU A 315 27.99 -34.12 3.70
CA LEU A 315 27.25 -33.61 2.53
C LEU A 315 26.50 -32.34 2.93
N ALA A 316 26.36 -31.40 2.02
CA ALA A 316 25.59 -30.18 2.24
C ALA A 316 24.23 -30.27 1.52
N CYS A 317 23.13 -30.00 2.23
CA CYS A 317 21.82 -29.79 1.64
C CYS A 317 21.59 -28.30 1.43
N PRO A 318 21.41 -27.80 0.18
CA PRO A 318 20.90 -26.46 -0.06
C PRO A 318 19.71 -26.12 0.85
N VAL A 319 19.76 -24.97 1.51
CA VAL A 319 18.71 -24.50 2.42
C VAL A 319 18.34 -23.06 2.07
N ALA A 320 17.05 -22.72 2.19
CA ALA A 320 16.53 -21.44 1.74
C ALA A 320 15.21 -21.07 2.44
N GLY A 321 14.98 -19.76 2.58
CA GLY A 321 13.63 -19.23 2.78
C GLY A 321 12.77 -19.30 1.51
N LEU A 322 11.53 -18.80 1.60
CA LEU A 322 10.63 -18.69 0.44
C LEU A 322 10.72 -17.32 -0.27
N SER A 323 11.72 -16.49 0.03
CA SER A 323 11.86 -15.19 -0.64
C SER A 323 12.31 -15.33 -2.10
N ALA A 324 12.07 -14.29 -2.89
CA ALA A 324 12.57 -14.25 -4.27
C ALA A 324 14.11 -14.17 -4.35
N ALA A 325 14.80 -13.74 -3.28
CA ALA A 325 16.26 -13.69 -3.25
C ALA A 325 16.84 -15.10 -3.02
N ASP A 326 16.32 -15.83 -2.03
CA ASP A 326 16.77 -17.20 -1.71
C ASP A 326 16.51 -18.14 -2.89
N ALA A 327 15.35 -17.97 -3.55
CA ALA A 327 14.97 -18.73 -4.72
C ALA A 327 15.86 -18.47 -5.95
N ASP A 328 16.33 -17.23 -6.16
CA ASP A 328 17.27 -16.90 -7.24
C ASP A 328 18.65 -17.48 -6.93
N ALA A 329 19.08 -17.40 -5.66
CA ALA A 329 20.34 -17.97 -5.18
C ALA A 329 20.40 -19.49 -5.37
N TRP A 330 19.43 -20.28 -4.87
CA TRP A 330 19.48 -21.73 -5.02
C TRP A 330 19.19 -22.21 -6.44
N ALA A 331 18.24 -21.59 -7.16
CA ALA A 331 17.95 -21.97 -8.55
C ALA A 331 19.09 -21.58 -9.50
N GLY A 332 19.71 -20.42 -9.29
CA GLY A 332 20.91 -19.97 -10.00
C GLY A 332 22.12 -20.85 -9.73
N THR A 333 22.35 -21.24 -8.46
CA THR A 333 23.40 -22.18 -8.05
C THR A 333 23.22 -23.54 -8.71
N LEU A 334 22.03 -24.15 -8.58
CA LEU A 334 21.71 -25.47 -9.13
C LEU A 334 21.81 -25.51 -10.66
N MET A 335 21.46 -24.42 -11.36
CA MET A 335 21.45 -24.37 -12.83
C MET A 335 22.71 -23.72 -13.44
N ALA A 336 23.75 -23.46 -12.64
CA ALA A 336 24.94 -22.69 -13.02
C ALA A 336 24.58 -21.46 -13.89
N ALA A 337 23.71 -20.63 -13.30
CA ALA A 337 22.99 -19.54 -13.93
C ALA A 337 22.99 -18.27 -13.03
N GLY A 338 24.09 -18.04 -12.34
CA GLY A 338 24.33 -16.92 -11.43
C GLY A 338 25.80 -16.83 -11.05
N GLY A 339 26.19 -15.76 -10.37
CA GLY A 339 27.55 -15.57 -9.81
C GLY A 339 27.64 -15.74 -8.29
N ALA A 340 26.51 -15.70 -7.59
CA ALA A 340 26.41 -15.99 -6.16
C ALA A 340 26.16 -17.48 -5.94
N GLY A 341 26.56 -17.97 -4.76
CA GLY A 341 26.16 -19.28 -4.25
C GLY A 341 24.85 -19.23 -3.47
N CYS A 342 24.41 -20.37 -2.94
CA CYS A 342 23.33 -20.46 -1.96
C CYS A 342 23.86 -21.01 -0.63
N GLU A 343 23.06 -20.90 0.43
CA GLU A 343 23.39 -21.56 1.70
C GLU A 343 23.06 -23.06 1.65
N GLY A 344 23.69 -23.84 2.51
CA GLY A 344 23.39 -25.24 2.70
C GLY A 344 23.82 -25.74 4.08
N VAL A 345 22.96 -26.55 4.70
CA VAL A 345 23.22 -27.18 6.00
C VAL A 345 24.10 -28.42 5.83
N LEU A 346 25.14 -28.55 6.67
CA LEU A 346 26.04 -29.70 6.70
C LEU A 346 25.41 -30.89 7.43
N ILE A 347 25.24 -32.01 6.72
CA ILE A 347 24.67 -33.25 7.26
C ILE A 347 25.79 -34.31 7.44
N PRO A 348 26.10 -34.73 8.69
CA PRO A 348 27.13 -35.74 9.00
C PRO A 348 26.74 -37.16 8.53
N PRO A 349 27.66 -38.15 8.62
CA PRO A 349 27.43 -39.52 8.16
C PRO A 349 26.15 -40.19 8.67
N GLY A 350 25.82 -40.07 9.95
CA GLY A 350 24.66 -40.65 10.62
C GLY A 350 23.49 -39.68 10.84
N GLY A 351 23.26 -38.77 9.89
CA GLY A 351 22.14 -37.83 9.93
C GLY A 351 22.39 -36.63 10.83
N ARG A 352 22.38 -36.79 12.15
CA ARG A 352 22.59 -35.72 13.15
C ARG A 352 23.76 -36.08 14.08
N PHE A 353 24.13 -35.17 14.97
CA PHE A 353 24.78 -35.52 16.24
C PHE A 353 23.72 -35.54 17.33
N SER A 354 23.87 -36.43 18.30
CA SER A 354 23.23 -36.25 19.61
C SER A 354 24.07 -35.25 20.39
N ASP A 355 23.48 -34.16 20.87
CA ASP A 355 24.20 -33.26 21.78
C ASP A 355 24.25 -33.91 23.17
N PRO A 356 25.38 -33.93 23.91
CA PRO A 356 25.41 -34.52 25.25
C PRO A 356 24.48 -33.84 26.26
N GLU A 357 23.96 -32.65 25.95
CA GLU A 357 22.94 -31.95 26.73
C GLU A 357 21.50 -32.44 26.39
N ASP A 358 21.26 -33.11 25.26
CA ASP A 358 19.96 -33.71 24.91
C ASP A 358 19.64 -34.97 25.76
N GLU A 359 20.65 -35.77 26.11
CA GLU A 359 20.48 -36.98 26.95
C GLU A 359 20.59 -36.68 28.46
N ALA A 360 21.07 -35.50 28.85
CA ALA A 360 21.31 -35.14 30.24
C ALA A 360 20.17 -34.24 30.78
N PRO A 361 19.27 -34.74 31.65
CA PRO A 361 18.33 -33.86 32.33
C PRO A 361 19.12 -32.84 33.16
N ASP A 362 18.98 -31.56 32.83
CA ASP A 362 19.79 -30.46 33.39
C ASP A 362 19.80 -30.51 34.93
N PRO A 363 20.97 -30.73 35.57
CA PRO A 363 21.09 -30.76 37.04
C PRO A 363 20.76 -29.44 37.75
N LEU A 364 20.52 -28.36 36.99
CA LEU A 364 20.08 -27.05 37.46
C LEU A 364 18.68 -26.66 36.96
N ALA A 365 18.02 -27.49 36.16
CA ALA A 365 16.59 -27.32 35.92
C ALA A 365 15.87 -27.53 37.27
N PRO A 366 15.08 -26.55 37.75
CA PRO A 366 14.23 -26.78 38.90
C PRO A 366 13.24 -27.90 38.56
N ASP A 367 12.93 -28.77 39.52
CA ASP A 367 11.89 -29.81 39.37
C ASP A 367 10.61 -29.16 38.79
N GLN A 368 10.32 -29.39 37.51
CA GLN A 368 9.24 -28.66 36.84
C GLN A 368 7.88 -29.20 37.25
N GLU A 369 7.30 -28.54 38.27
CA GLU A 369 5.86 -28.58 38.51
C GLU A 369 5.12 -28.17 37.22
N PRO A 370 4.04 -28.87 36.83
CA PRO A 370 3.45 -28.75 35.50
C PRO A 370 2.83 -27.37 35.24
N GLU A 371 3.33 -26.67 34.22
CA GLU A 371 2.82 -25.41 33.65
C GLU A 371 2.25 -24.40 34.66
N ALA A 372 2.99 -24.12 35.74
CA ALA A 372 2.71 -22.98 36.61
C ALA A 372 2.95 -21.66 35.85
N ALA A 373 1.87 -21.14 35.25
CA ALA A 373 1.82 -19.99 34.33
C ALA A 373 2.96 -18.95 34.48
N ALA A 374 3.90 -18.98 33.53
CA ALA A 374 4.97 -17.99 33.44
C ALA A 374 4.39 -16.58 33.30
N SER A 375 4.90 -15.64 34.08
CA SER A 375 4.35 -14.27 34.15
C SER A 375 4.32 -13.59 32.77
N PRO A 376 3.27 -12.83 32.41
CA PRO A 376 3.15 -12.20 31.09
C PRO A 376 4.37 -11.35 30.70
N GLU A 377 5.00 -10.70 31.67
CA GLU A 377 6.20 -9.88 31.52
C GLU A 377 7.45 -10.71 31.18
N LEU A 378 7.51 -11.96 31.63
CA LEU A 378 8.58 -12.90 31.29
C LEU A 378 8.40 -13.45 29.88
N LEU A 379 7.16 -13.82 29.49
CA LEU A 379 6.82 -14.26 28.14
C LEU A 379 7.08 -13.14 27.11
N LEU A 380 6.54 -11.94 27.35
CA LEU A 380 6.79 -10.76 26.53
C LEU A 380 8.26 -10.34 26.57
N GLY A 381 8.94 -10.49 27.71
CA GLY A 381 10.37 -10.23 27.86
C GLY A 381 11.24 -11.19 27.05
N ALA A 382 10.87 -12.48 26.97
CA ALA A 382 11.53 -13.47 26.14
C ALA A 382 11.29 -13.20 24.66
N PHE A 383 10.03 -13.09 24.24
CA PHE A 383 9.65 -12.76 22.87
C PHE A 383 10.35 -11.48 22.38
N ARG A 384 10.37 -10.41 23.20
CA ARG A 384 11.01 -9.13 22.83
C ARG A 384 12.52 -9.24 22.56
N ARG A 385 13.22 -10.26 23.09
CA ARG A 385 14.65 -10.50 22.85
C ARG A 385 14.95 -11.20 21.51
N VAL A 386 14.05 -12.05 21.02
CA VAL A 386 14.26 -12.88 19.82
C VAL A 386 13.49 -12.43 18.58
N SER A 387 12.39 -11.68 18.77
CA SER A 387 11.52 -11.21 17.68
C SER A 387 12.04 -9.95 16.95
N SER A 388 11.65 -9.84 15.69
CA SER A 388 11.79 -8.64 14.85
C SER A 388 10.89 -7.49 15.32
N PRO A 389 11.18 -6.23 14.92
CA PRO A 389 10.28 -5.11 15.17
C PRO A 389 8.87 -5.32 14.59
N ALA A 390 8.77 -5.91 13.39
CA ALA A 390 7.50 -6.17 12.72
C ALA A 390 6.65 -7.21 13.47
N ALA A 391 7.23 -8.32 13.92
CA ALA A 391 6.50 -9.31 14.73
C ALA A 391 6.00 -8.71 16.06
N ARG A 392 6.79 -7.83 16.71
CA ARG A 392 6.36 -7.10 17.91
C ARG A 392 5.22 -6.13 17.66
N ARG A 393 5.24 -5.41 16.54
CA ARG A 393 4.14 -4.51 16.15
C ARG A 393 2.88 -5.29 15.78
N LEU A 394 3.02 -6.37 15.01
CA LEU A 394 1.93 -7.29 14.67
C LEU A 394 1.28 -7.92 15.92
N ALA A 395 2.07 -8.31 16.93
CA ALA A 395 1.56 -8.79 18.22
C ALA A 395 0.64 -7.76 18.90
N ALA A 396 1.05 -6.49 18.94
CA ALA A 396 0.28 -5.40 19.53
C ALA A 396 -0.99 -5.10 18.70
N LEU A 397 -0.87 -5.01 17.37
CA LEU A 397 -1.99 -4.78 16.44
C LEU A 397 -3.07 -5.87 16.53
N CYS A 398 -2.68 -7.12 16.80
CA CYS A 398 -3.59 -8.24 16.96
C CYS A 398 -4.14 -8.42 18.39
N SER A 399 -3.61 -7.68 19.38
CA SER A 399 -4.05 -7.76 20.79
C SER A 399 -5.50 -7.35 21.11
N PRO A 400 -6.28 -6.64 20.26
CA PRO A 400 -7.72 -6.50 20.48
C PRO A 400 -8.47 -7.84 20.47
N GLN A 401 -8.00 -8.81 19.67
CA GLN A 401 -8.67 -10.09 19.47
C GLN A 401 -8.44 -11.06 20.64
N THR A 402 -9.40 -11.95 20.89
CA THR A 402 -9.31 -13.00 21.92
C THR A 402 -8.67 -14.27 21.37
N GLU A 403 -9.03 -14.64 20.14
CA GLU A 403 -8.39 -15.68 19.33
C GLU A 403 -8.10 -15.11 17.93
N LEU A 404 -7.05 -15.62 17.28
CA LEU A 404 -6.64 -15.22 15.93
C LEU A 404 -6.64 -16.42 15.02
N SER A 405 -7.46 -16.39 13.96
CA SER A 405 -7.27 -17.24 12.78
C SER A 405 -6.12 -16.71 11.92
N LEU A 406 -5.37 -17.62 11.28
CA LEU A 406 -4.21 -17.25 10.47
C LEU A 406 -4.52 -16.30 9.30
N PRO A 407 -5.67 -16.37 8.61
CA PRO A 407 -5.99 -15.37 7.59
C PRO A 407 -6.29 -13.97 8.16
N VAL A 408 -6.88 -13.85 9.35
CA VAL A 408 -7.04 -12.54 10.03
C VAL A 408 -5.67 -11.97 10.39
N LEU A 409 -4.77 -12.79 10.95
CA LEU A 409 -3.39 -12.38 11.22
C LEU A 409 -2.65 -11.92 9.94
N ARG A 410 -2.83 -12.63 8.81
CA ARG A 410 -2.27 -12.22 7.51
C ARG A 410 -2.95 -10.98 6.92
N ALA A 411 -4.25 -10.76 7.16
CA ALA A 411 -4.95 -9.55 6.73
C ALA A 411 -4.43 -8.30 7.47
N VAL A 412 -4.21 -8.40 8.79
CA VAL A 412 -3.54 -7.34 9.57
C VAL A 412 -2.10 -7.13 9.08
N GLN A 413 -1.33 -8.20 8.85
CA GLN A 413 0.04 -8.09 8.32
C GLN A 413 0.07 -7.42 6.93
N ALA A 414 -0.81 -7.82 6.00
CA ALA A 414 -0.84 -7.28 4.65
C ALA A 414 -1.28 -5.80 4.59
N ALA A 415 -2.11 -5.36 5.54
CA ALA A 415 -2.57 -3.97 5.61
C ALA A 415 -1.61 -3.05 6.39
N MET A 416 -1.01 -3.53 7.48
CA MET A 416 -0.26 -2.71 8.44
C MET A 416 1.26 -2.89 8.37
N GLU A 417 1.76 -4.07 7.95
CA GLU A 417 3.18 -4.45 7.92
C GLU A 417 3.55 -5.18 6.60
N PRO A 418 3.22 -4.65 5.41
CA PRO A 418 3.26 -5.40 4.14
C PRO A 418 4.64 -5.94 3.77
N ASP A 419 5.71 -5.20 4.06
CA ASP A 419 7.10 -5.58 3.73
C ASP A 419 7.68 -6.67 4.65
N SER A 420 6.99 -7.05 5.73
CA SER A 420 7.49 -8.02 6.72
C SER A 420 7.46 -9.49 6.24
N GLY A 421 6.74 -9.78 5.16
CA GLY A 421 6.67 -11.11 4.53
C GLY A 421 6.13 -12.20 5.46
N THR A 422 6.56 -13.45 5.25
CA THR A 422 6.16 -14.58 6.11
C THR A 422 6.88 -14.59 7.46
N GLY A 423 8.01 -13.87 7.59
CA GLY A 423 8.89 -13.94 8.76
C GLY A 423 8.26 -13.41 10.04
N ALA A 424 7.61 -12.24 9.99
CA ALA A 424 6.95 -11.67 11.16
C ALA A 424 5.75 -12.50 11.63
N VAL A 425 5.05 -13.17 10.71
CA VAL A 425 3.98 -14.14 11.03
C VAL A 425 4.59 -15.39 11.67
N ALA A 426 5.69 -15.92 11.12
CA ALA A 426 6.39 -17.10 11.64
C ALA A 426 6.87 -16.89 13.09
N GLU A 427 7.56 -15.77 13.35
CA GLU A 427 8.03 -15.41 14.69
C GLU A 427 6.89 -15.29 15.71
N LEU A 428 5.72 -14.80 15.27
CA LEU A 428 4.55 -14.67 16.15
C LEU A 428 3.91 -16.04 16.45
N VAL A 429 3.72 -16.88 15.43
CA VAL A 429 3.06 -18.19 15.56
C VAL A 429 3.89 -19.20 16.37
N VAL A 430 5.22 -19.12 16.30
CA VAL A 430 6.14 -20.00 17.04
C VAL A 430 6.43 -19.47 18.46
N SER A 431 5.93 -18.28 18.83
CA SER A 431 6.17 -17.70 20.17
C SER A 431 5.26 -18.24 21.27
N ASP A 432 5.81 -18.37 22.48
CA ASP A 432 5.09 -18.73 23.71
C ASP A 432 4.00 -17.72 24.14
N LEU A 433 3.80 -16.64 23.38
CA LEU A 433 2.69 -15.71 23.60
C LEU A 433 1.32 -16.36 23.35
N PHE A 434 1.27 -17.49 22.63
CA PHE A 434 0.04 -18.15 22.21
C PHE A 434 -0.06 -19.62 22.62
N GLU A 435 -1.31 -20.07 22.77
CA GLU A 435 -1.72 -21.47 22.75
C GLU A 435 -2.24 -21.82 21.35
N HIS A 436 -1.80 -22.96 20.80
CA HIS A 436 -2.27 -23.47 19.52
C HIS A 436 -3.59 -24.26 19.70
N VAL A 437 -4.70 -23.65 19.27
CA VAL A 437 -6.05 -24.23 19.44
C VAL A 437 -6.49 -24.91 18.13
N PRO A 438 -6.93 -26.19 18.15
CA PRO A 438 -7.41 -26.88 16.96
C PRO A 438 -8.80 -26.37 16.52
N GLY A 439 -8.90 -25.85 15.29
CA GLY A 439 -10.16 -25.42 14.69
C GLY A 439 -11.05 -26.59 14.23
N THR A 440 -12.36 -26.44 14.42
CA THR A 440 -13.30 -27.57 14.54
C THR A 440 -13.86 -28.17 13.25
N GLU A 441 -13.79 -27.47 12.10
CA GLU A 441 -14.39 -27.96 10.83
C GLU A 441 -13.39 -28.31 9.73
N THR A 442 -12.37 -27.47 9.55
CA THR A 442 -11.38 -27.58 8.45
C THR A 442 -9.99 -28.00 8.92
N GLY A 443 -9.81 -28.21 10.23
CA GLY A 443 -8.51 -28.45 10.85
C GLY A 443 -7.54 -27.29 10.65
N GLU A 444 -8.04 -26.05 10.61
CA GLU A 444 -7.23 -24.83 10.63
C GLU A 444 -6.78 -24.55 12.08
N LEU A 445 -5.58 -23.97 12.25
CA LEU A 445 -5.04 -23.66 13.57
C LEU A 445 -5.43 -22.22 13.98
N ARG A 446 -5.95 -22.05 15.19
CA ARG A 446 -6.15 -20.73 15.82
C ARG A 446 -5.10 -20.50 16.90
N LEU A 447 -4.79 -19.23 17.14
CA LEU A 447 -3.87 -18.78 18.19
C LEU A 447 -4.69 -18.07 19.27
N ARG A 448 -4.66 -18.55 20.50
CA ARG A 448 -5.21 -17.82 21.67
C ARG A 448 -4.06 -17.23 22.46
N PHE A 449 -4.12 -15.97 22.88
CA PHE A 449 -3.08 -15.42 23.75
C PHE A 449 -3.04 -16.17 25.09
N ARG A 450 -1.84 -16.51 25.61
CA ARG A 450 -1.69 -16.99 26.99
C ARG A 450 -2.18 -15.91 27.98
N PRO A 451 -2.72 -16.29 29.16
CA PRO A 451 -3.38 -15.35 30.08
C PRO A 451 -2.54 -14.10 30.42
N GLY A 452 -3.13 -12.91 30.33
CA GLY A 452 -2.51 -11.62 30.66
C GLY A 452 -1.54 -11.06 29.62
N VAL A 453 -1.06 -11.86 28.65
CA VAL A 453 -0.18 -11.40 27.57
C VAL A 453 -0.90 -10.39 26.66
N ARG A 454 -2.17 -10.65 26.36
CA ARG A 454 -3.05 -9.80 25.55
C ARG A 454 -3.24 -8.42 26.18
N GLU A 455 -3.55 -8.38 27.48
CA GLU A 455 -3.83 -7.15 28.22
C GLU A 455 -2.55 -6.29 28.32
N ALA A 456 -1.40 -6.92 28.57
CA ALA A 456 -0.11 -6.26 28.56
C ALA A 456 0.25 -5.69 27.16
N LEU A 457 -0.07 -6.40 26.07
CA LEU A 457 0.10 -5.89 24.70
C LEU A 457 -0.84 -4.72 24.37
N ARG A 458 -2.11 -4.77 24.82
CA ARG A 458 -3.08 -3.68 24.61
C ARG A 458 -2.62 -2.34 25.22
N THR A 459 -1.82 -2.35 26.28
CA THR A 459 -1.21 -1.10 26.82
C THR A 459 -0.27 -0.39 25.85
N SER A 460 0.20 -1.07 24.81
CA SER A 460 1.14 -0.56 23.80
C SER A 460 0.47 -0.26 22.45
N LEU A 461 -0.86 -0.32 22.37
CA LEU A 461 -1.64 -0.06 21.16
C LEU A 461 -2.30 1.33 21.24
N SER A 462 -2.18 2.14 20.19
CA SER A 462 -2.88 3.43 20.12
C SER A 462 -4.35 3.24 19.69
N ALA A 463 -5.21 4.21 20.03
CA ALA A 463 -6.59 4.22 19.53
C ALA A 463 -6.66 4.36 18.00
N GLU A 464 -5.66 5.01 17.39
CA GLU A 464 -5.53 5.12 15.94
C GLU A 464 -5.19 3.77 15.30
N ASP A 465 -4.14 3.08 15.78
CA ASP A 465 -3.78 1.73 15.31
C ASP A 465 -4.97 0.77 15.43
N ALA A 466 -5.75 0.87 16.52
CA ALA A 466 -6.95 0.07 16.74
C ALA A 466 -8.02 0.30 15.65
N TRP A 467 -8.37 1.57 15.36
CA TRP A 467 -9.32 1.90 14.29
C TRP A 467 -8.77 1.56 12.89
N GLN A 468 -7.47 1.76 12.64
CA GLN A 468 -6.84 1.37 11.38
C GLN A 468 -6.93 -0.15 11.14
N VAL A 469 -6.76 -0.97 12.19
CA VAL A 469 -6.98 -2.43 12.12
C VAL A 469 -8.45 -2.76 11.82
N TYR A 470 -9.41 -2.11 12.49
CA TYR A 470 -10.85 -2.31 12.23
C TYR A 470 -11.23 -1.96 10.78
N PHE A 471 -10.75 -0.84 10.25
CA PHE A 471 -10.98 -0.44 8.85
C PHE A 471 -10.21 -1.29 7.84
N ALA A 472 -9.03 -1.81 8.19
CA ALA A 472 -8.30 -2.78 7.36
C ALA A 472 -9.06 -4.10 7.23
N LEU A 473 -9.54 -4.65 8.35
CA LEU A 473 -10.28 -5.90 8.36
C LEU A 473 -11.66 -5.76 7.72
N SER A 474 -12.35 -4.62 7.90
CA SER A 474 -13.63 -4.35 7.22
C SER A 474 -13.49 -4.35 5.70
N ARG A 475 -12.47 -3.67 5.16
CA ARG A 475 -12.16 -3.68 3.72
C ARG A 475 -11.73 -5.07 3.21
N PHE A 476 -10.99 -5.83 4.01
CA PHE A 476 -10.59 -7.19 3.66
C PHE A 476 -11.80 -8.12 3.55
N VAL A 477 -12.69 -8.08 4.55
CA VAL A 477 -13.94 -8.87 4.58
C VAL A 477 -14.86 -8.50 3.42
N GLU A 478 -14.99 -7.21 3.09
CA GLU A 478 -15.76 -6.71 1.95
C GLU A 478 -15.19 -7.19 0.60
N ALA A 479 -13.89 -6.99 0.35
CA ALA A 479 -13.25 -7.33 -0.92
C ALA A 479 -13.20 -8.84 -1.21
N GLU A 480 -13.22 -9.67 -0.17
CA GLU A 480 -13.07 -11.12 -0.26
C GLU A 480 -14.39 -11.89 -0.04
N ALA A 481 -15.54 -11.26 0.19
CA ALA A 481 -16.82 -11.96 0.37
C ALA A 481 -17.20 -12.86 -0.85
N VAL A 482 -17.42 -14.16 -0.64
CA VAL A 482 -17.68 -15.12 -1.75
C VAL A 482 -18.66 -16.23 -1.41
N GLN A 483 -19.49 -16.62 -2.37
CA GLN A 483 -20.32 -17.82 -2.26
C GLN A 483 -19.46 -19.07 -2.51
N GLY A 484 -19.39 -19.99 -1.55
CA GLY A 484 -18.67 -21.26 -1.66
C GLY A 484 -17.48 -21.38 -0.70
N PRO A 485 -16.37 -22.04 -1.10
CA PRO A 485 -15.28 -22.37 -0.18
C PRO A 485 -14.42 -21.15 0.22
N GLY A 486 -14.53 -20.77 1.49
CA GLY A 486 -13.77 -19.71 2.14
C GLY A 486 -13.69 -19.92 3.67
N LEU A 487 -13.00 -19.02 4.38
CA LEU A 487 -12.91 -18.98 5.84
C LEU A 487 -14.28 -18.65 6.46
N PRO A 488 -14.76 -19.39 7.49
CA PRO A 488 -16.01 -19.06 8.16
C PRO A 488 -15.91 -17.75 8.97
N VAL A 489 -16.86 -16.85 8.75
CA VAL A 489 -17.10 -15.62 9.53
C VAL A 489 -18.56 -15.59 9.97
N ALA A 490 -18.84 -14.98 11.12
CA ALA A 490 -20.19 -14.84 11.65
C ALA A 490 -20.63 -13.38 11.68
N VAL A 491 -21.94 -13.14 11.55
CA VAL A 491 -22.58 -11.87 11.93
C VAL A 491 -23.71 -12.20 12.91
N ALA A 492 -23.76 -11.51 14.04
CA ALA A 492 -24.82 -11.68 15.04
C ALA A 492 -26.18 -11.27 14.44
N ALA A 493 -27.21 -12.09 14.63
CA ALA A 493 -28.54 -11.84 14.07
C ALA A 493 -29.63 -12.60 14.84
N GLU A 494 -30.70 -11.91 15.27
CA GLU A 494 -31.78 -12.54 16.02
C GLU A 494 -32.44 -13.70 15.26
N GLY A 495 -32.69 -14.81 15.97
CA GLY A 495 -33.34 -16.00 15.40
C GLY A 495 -32.47 -16.84 14.45
N ALA A 496 -31.20 -16.48 14.26
CA ALA A 496 -30.27 -17.24 13.43
C ALA A 496 -29.99 -18.68 13.97
N PRO A 497 -29.62 -19.63 13.09
CA PRO A 497 -29.52 -21.05 13.45
C PRO A 497 -28.23 -21.41 14.19
N ASP A 498 -27.12 -20.72 13.90
CA ASP A 498 -25.82 -20.96 14.51
C ASP A 498 -25.64 -20.06 15.76
N ARG A 499 -24.64 -20.37 16.59
CA ARG A 499 -24.34 -19.60 17.80
C ARG A 499 -22.86 -19.39 18.02
N ILE A 500 -22.51 -18.21 18.53
CA ILE A 500 -21.15 -17.82 18.91
C ILE A 500 -21.07 -17.43 20.41
N PRO A 501 -19.90 -17.57 21.07
CA PRO A 501 -19.74 -17.20 22.48
C PRO A 501 -20.01 -15.72 22.81
N ASN A 502 -20.68 -15.47 23.95
CA ASN A 502 -20.99 -14.15 24.51
C ASN A 502 -19.75 -13.46 25.13
N GLY A 503 -18.70 -13.28 24.31
CA GLY A 503 -17.45 -12.63 24.71
C GLY A 503 -16.52 -12.37 23.53
N LEU A 504 -17.06 -12.40 22.31
CA LEU A 504 -16.38 -12.01 21.09
C LEU A 504 -16.71 -10.56 20.79
N ARG A 505 -15.69 -9.77 20.44
CA ARG A 505 -15.89 -8.45 19.85
C ARG A 505 -15.89 -8.58 18.32
N PRO A 506 -16.67 -7.75 17.61
CA PRO A 506 -16.58 -7.70 16.16
C PRO A 506 -15.21 -7.15 15.74
N PHE A 507 -14.56 -7.84 14.81
CA PHE A 507 -13.24 -7.43 14.31
C PHE A 507 -13.33 -6.50 13.09
N ALA A 508 -14.51 -6.42 12.49
CA ALA A 508 -14.86 -5.64 11.31
C ALA A 508 -16.36 -5.29 11.34
N ALA A 509 -16.81 -4.31 10.56
CA ALA A 509 -18.23 -4.06 10.33
C ALA A 509 -18.88 -5.23 9.54
N ALA A 510 -20.19 -5.46 9.69
CA ALA A 510 -20.94 -6.32 8.77
C ALA A 510 -21.35 -5.51 7.53
N SER A 511 -20.53 -5.55 6.47
CA SER A 511 -20.84 -4.83 5.22
C SER A 511 -22.08 -5.41 4.52
N GLU A 512 -22.77 -4.60 3.73
CA GLU A 512 -24.00 -5.05 3.06
C GLU A 512 -23.73 -6.23 2.10
N ALA A 513 -22.53 -6.30 1.51
CA ALA A 513 -22.08 -7.45 0.72
C ALA A 513 -22.04 -8.75 1.55
N VAL A 514 -21.60 -8.69 2.81
CA VAL A 514 -21.58 -9.82 3.75
C VAL A 514 -22.99 -10.19 4.20
N LEU A 515 -23.82 -9.21 4.56
CA LEU A 515 -25.22 -9.45 4.96
C LEU A 515 -26.02 -10.14 3.84
N ARG A 516 -25.92 -9.63 2.61
CA ARG A 516 -26.51 -10.25 1.41
C ARG A 516 -25.94 -11.64 1.10
N LEU A 517 -24.65 -11.89 1.38
CA LEU A 517 -24.03 -13.22 1.24
C LEU A 517 -24.60 -14.24 2.24
N LEU A 518 -24.84 -13.79 3.47
CA LEU A 518 -25.37 -14.58 4.59
C LEU A 518 -26.86 -14.87 4.44
N GLY A 519 -27.60 -14.08 3.65
CA GLY A 519 -29.06 -14.11 3.65
C GLY A 519 -29.67 -13.43 4.87
N VAL A 520 -28.92 -12.54 5.54
CA VAL A 520 -29.46 -11.63 6.55
C VAL A 520 -30.06 -10.44 5.79
N GLU A 521 -31.38 -10.33 5.81
CA GLU A 521 -32.10 -9.16 5.26
C GLU A 521 -31.68 -7.90 6.05
N PRO A 522 -31.01 -6.91 5.42
CA PRO A 522 -30.73 -5.64 6.09
C PRO A 522 -32.05 -4.89 6.34
N ALA A 523 -32.11 -4.08 7.40
CA ALA A 523 -33.21 -3.15 7.64
C ALA A 523 -33.23 -2.11 6.50
N GLY A 524 -34.05 -2.37 5.48
CA GLY A 524 -33.67 -2.00 4.12
C GLY A 524 -34.22 -0.69 3.56
N THR A 525 -33.50 -0.16 2.58
CA THR A 525 -34.07 0.55 1.40
C THR A 525 -33.14 0.27 0.17
N PRO A 526 -33.33 0.80 -1.05
CA PRO A 526 -33.22 -0.05 -2.26
C PRO A 526 -31.93 0.10 -3.07
N ALA A 527 -31.49 -0.99 -3.71
CA ALA A 527 -30.38 -1.01 -4.68
C ALA A 527 -30.76 -0.42 -6.05
N PRO A 528 -29.77 0.05 -6.85
CA PRO A 528 -29.49 -0.68 -8.09
C PRO A 528 -28.03 -0.67 -8.63
N ALA A 529 -27.73 -1.73 -9.40
CA ALA A 529 -26.76 -1.84 -10.51
C ALA A 529 -25.24 -2.04 -10.23
N GLU A 530 -24.68 -3.08 -10.86
CA GLU A 530 -23.25 -3.44 -10.89
C GLU A 530 -22.46 -2.69 -11.99
N PRO A 531 -21.16 -2.39 -11.79
CA PRO A 531 -20.25 -1.91 -12.84
C PRO A 531 -19.41 -3.04 -13.48
N VAL A 532 -19.11 -2.91 -14.78
CA VAL A 532 -18.20 -3.80 -15.52
C VAL A 532 -16.75 -3.28 -15.40
N GLY A 533 -15.79 -4.17 -15.12
CA GLY A 533 -14.39 -3.81 -14.89
C GLY A 533 -13.48 -3.76 -16.14
N ALA A 534 -12.28 -3.20 -15.97
CA ALA A 534 -11.15 -3.27 -16.89
C ALA A 534 -9.82 -3.11 -16.12
N ASP A 535 -8.73 -3.74 -16.61
CA ASP A 535 -7.45 -3.86 -15.89
C ASP A 535 -6.61 -2.57 -15.81
N VAL A 536 -5.79 -2.46 -14.76
CA VAL A 536 -4.67 -1.50 -14.67
C VAL A 536 -3.34 -2.25 -14.57
N VAL A 537 -2.41 -1.97 -15.49
CA VAL A 537 -1.05 -2.52 -15.49
C VAL A 537 -0.08 -1.53 -14.84
N GLN A 538 0.72 -1.98 -13.87
CA GLN A 538 1.82 -1.20 -13.29
C GLN A 538 3.20 -1.83 -13.55
N ALA A 539 4.22 -0.97 -13.61
CA ALA A 539 5.64 -1.31 -13.79
C ALA A 539 6.52 -0.53 -12.76
N PRO A 540 7.71 -1.03 -12.40
CA PRO A 540 8.28 -0.74 -11.08
C PRO A 540 9.04 0.60 -10.93
N ALA A 541 8.94 1.16 -9.72
CA ALA A 541 9.81 2.22 -9.22
C ALA A 541 11.24 1.72 -8.95
N SER A 542 12.19 2.66 -8.77
CA SER A 542 13.58 2.33 -8.42
C SER A 542 14.17 3.37 -7.47
N SER A 543 14.76 2.90 -6.36
CA SER A 543 15.66 3.65 -5.46
C SER A 543 15.16 5.05 -5.03
N SER A 544 14.22 5.09 -4.09
CA SER A 544 13.84 6.32 -3.39
C SER A 544 14.96 6.77 -2.43
N SER A 545 15.76 7.77 -2.84
CA SER A 545 16.55 8.56 -1.88
C SER A 545 15.63 9.51 -1.11
N ALA A 546 15.78 9.57 0.21
CA ALA A 546 15.13 10.60 1.01
C ALA A 546 15.61 12.00 0.59
N GLY A 547 14.72 13.00 0.64
CA GLY A 547 15.08 14.35 0.21
C GLY A 547 13.95 15.37 0.15
N LEU A 548 14.23 16.48 -0.53
CA LEU A 548 13.28 17.56 -0.80
C LEU A 548 13.19 17.86 -2.30
N TRP A 549 11.98 18.22 -2.72
CA TRP A 549 11.67 18.82 -4.00
C TRP A 549 11.30 20.29 -3.80
N LEU A 550 12.13 21.21 -4.27
CA LEU A 550 11.88 22.65 -4.30
C LEU A 550 11.37 23.03 -5.70
N ARG A 551 10.18 23.63 -5.78
CA ARG A 551 9.59 24.12 -7.02
C ARG A 551 9.43 25.64 -6.96
N LEU A 552 9.90 26.32 -8.01
CA LEU A 552 9.54 27.69 -8.33
C LEU A 552 8.61 27.69 -9.56
N SER A 553 7.55 28.49 -9.51
CA SER A 553 6.70 28.77 -10.67
C SER A 553 6.36 30.26 -10.73
N PRO A 554 6.19 30.88 -11.92
CA PRO A 554 5.79 32.27 -12.01
C PRO A 554 4.34 32.41 -11.53
N SER A 555 4.08 33.30 -10.56
CA SER A 555 2.74 33.47 -9.98
C SER A 555 1.71 34.00 -11.00
N GLY A 556 2.18 34.76 -11.99
CA GLY A 556 1.35 35.37 -13.04
C GLY A 556 0.74 36.73 -12.67
N ALA A 557 0.79 37.13 -11.40
CA ALA A 557 0.36 38.46 -10.96
C ALA A 557 1.42 39.56 -11.20
N SER A 558 2.71 39.21 -11.21
CA SER A 558 3.84 40.11 -11.52
C SER A 558 4.99 39.34 -12.19
N PRO A 559 5.80 39.96 -13.08
CA PRO A 559 6.97 39.30 -13.70
C PRO A 559 8.06 38.87 -12.71
N ASP A 560 8.15 39.55 -11.56
CA ASP A 560 9.16 39.31 -10.52
C ASP A 560 8.56 38.59 -9.28
N GLU A 561 7.41 37.92 -9.44
CA GLU A 561 6.73 37.15 -8.40
C GLU A 561 6.68 35.66 -8.72
N TYR A 562 7.21 34.85 -7.80
CA TYR A 562 7.28 33.41 -7.91
C TYR A 562 6.53 32.75 -6.75
N ALA A 563 5.64 31.82 -7.07
CA ALA A 563 5.16 30.85 -6.09
C ALA A 563 6.25 29.81 -5.85
N MET A 564 6.51 29.50 -4.58
CA MET A 564 7.61 28.63 -4.15
C MET A 564 7.08 27.54 -3.20
N GLU A 565 7.18 26.30 -3.65
CA GLU A 565 6.80 25.11 -2.89
C GLU A 565 8.03 24.31 -2.49
N THR A 566 8.03 23.69 -1.31
CA THR A 566 8.90 22.55 -0.98
C THR A 566 8.07 21.35 -0.60
N ARG A 567 8.46 20.17 -1.08
CA ARG A 567 7.80 18.89 -0.83
C ARG A 567 8.80 17.80 -0.44
N THR A 568 8.36 16.72 0.22
CA THR A 568 9.23 15.58 0.59
C THR A 568 9.55 14.67 -0.60
N LEU A 569 10.63 13.89 -0.48
CA LEU A 569 10.95 12.75 -1.35
C LEU A 569 11.30 11.53 -0.48
N PRO A 570 10.81 10.31 -0.79
CA PRO A 570 9.67 10.04 -1.69
C PRO A 570 8.35 10.62 -1.14
N GLY A 571 7.28 10.56 -1.93
CA GLY A 571 5.91 10.89 -1.50
C GLY A 571 5.38 12.26 -1.94
N LEU A 572 6.24 13.27 -2.14
CA LEU A 572 5.84 14.61 -2.63
C LEU A 572 4.79 15.32 -1.75
N ARG A 573 4.75 15.03 -0.44
CA ARG A 573 3.95 15.76 0.56
C ARG A 573 4.44 17.20 0.65
N LEU A 574 3.54 18.18 0.62
CA LEU A 574 3.87 19.60 0.75
C LEU A 574 4.40 19.92 2.17
N VAL A 575 5.45 20.75 2.27
CA VAL A 575 6.14 21.12 3.52
C VAL A 575 6.21 22.64 3.70
N ASN A 576 6.26 23.39 2.59
CA ASN A 576 6.12 24.84 2.61
C ASN A 576 5.51 25.28 1.27
N SER A 577 4.58 26.22 1.29
CA SER A 577 4.16 26.97 0.09
C SER A 577 4.13 28.45 0.46
N ARG A 578 4.62 29.32 -0.45
CA ARG A 578 4.52 30.78 -0.31
C ARG A 578 4.87 31.52 -1.58
N HIS A 579 4.40 32.75 -1.67
CA HIS A 579 4.79 33.69 -2.72
C HIS A 579 6.05 34.48 -2.32
N VAL A 580 6.91 34.75 -3.31
CA VAL A 580 8.14 35.55 -3.17
C VAL A 580 8.18 36.56 -4.30
N VAL A 581 8.07 37.85 -3.97
CA VAL A 581 8.31 38.96 -4.89
C VAL A 581 9.74 39.47 -4.67
N GLY A 582 10.54 39.57 -5.72
CA GLY A 582 11.82 40.28 -5.65
C GLY A 582 12.94 39.76 -6.55
N ASP A 583 14.10 40.40 -6.42
CA ASP A 583 15.29 40.11 -7.22
C ASP A 583 15.96 38.76 -6.84
N PRO A 584 17.00 38.30 -7.58
CA PRO A 584 17.69 37.05 -7.27
C PRO A 584 18.37 36.98 -5.88
N ARG A 585 18.53 38.10 -5.16
CA ARG A 585 19.00 38.11 -3.76
C ARG A 585 17.85 37.84 -2.80
N VAL A 586 16.71 38.52 -2.99
CA VAL A 586 15.48 38.22 -2.24
C VAL A 586 15.09 36.76 -2.41
N LEU A 587 15.21 36.24 -3.64
CA LEU A 587 14.92 34.85 -3.96
C LEU A 587 15.94 33.86 -3.34
N ARG A 588 17.24 34.18 -3.30
CA ARG A 588 18.25 33.42 -2.54
C ARG A 588 17.85 33.28 -1.07
N ASP A 589 17.64 34.41 -0.41
CA ASP A 589 17.37 34.45 1.02
C ASP A 589 16.01 33.80 1.35
N ALA A 590 15.06 33.87 0.43
CA ALA A 590 13.80 33.14 0.52
C ALA A 590 14.02 31.62 0.44
N ILE A 591 14.76 31.12 -0.55
CA ILE A 591 15.01 29.69 -0.73
C ILE A 591 15.78 29.10 0.45
N ALA A 592 16.86 29.76 0.91
CA ALA A 592 17.63 29.31 2.07
C ALA A 592 16.74 29.13 3.31
N ARG A 593 15.96 30.16 3.68
CA ARG A 593 15.03 30.10 4.82
C ARG A 593 13.90 29.07 4.65
N THR A 594 13.52 28.71 3.42
CA THR A 594 12.49 27.70 3.17
C THR A 594 13.07 26.28 3.21
N LEU A 595 14.26 26.04 2.66
CA LEU A 595 14.96 24.76 2.77
C LEU A 595 15.24 24.41 4.22
N LEU A 596 15.79 25.35 5.01
CA LEU A 596 16.03 25.19 6.45
C LEU A 596 14.80 24.65 7.21
N ARG A 597 13.63 25.30 7.07
CA ARG A 597 12.39 24.81 7.71
C ARG A 597 11.93 23.46 7.16
N SER A 598 12.15 23.22 5.87
CA SER A 598 11.70 21.97 5.23
C SER A 598 12.56 20.76 5.60
N TRP A 599 13.84 20.96 5.90
CA TRP A 599 14.73 19.91 6.41
C TRP A 599 14.35 19.43 7.81
N ALA A 600 13.73 20.29 8.64
CA ALA A 600 13.23 19.92 9.96
C ALA A 600 12.00 18.99 9.92
N ALA A 601 11.31 18.88 8.77
CA ALA A 601 10.13 18.03 8.58
C ALA A 601 10.44 16.63 8.01
N LEU A 602 11.72 16.21 8.04
CA LEU A 602 12.18 14.90 7.56
C LEU A 602 12.78 14.07 8.71
N PRO A 603 12.62 12.72 8.71
CA PRO A 603 13.20 11.86 9.73
C PRO A 603 14.72 11.96 9.83
N VAL A 604 15.26 11.99 11.05
CA VAL A 604 16.70 12.13 11.30
C VAL A 604 17.40 10.78 11.11
N GLY A 605 17.94 10.52 9.91
CA GLY A 605 18.38 9.17 9.53
C GLY A 605 19.40 9.02 8.37
N VAL A 606 20.53 9.74 8.43
CA VAL A 606 21.81 9.42 7.71
C VAL A 606 21.89 9.64 6.18
N GLU A 607 23.07 10.16 5.77
CA GLU A 607 23.62 10.34 4.41
C GLU A 607 22.88 11.27 3.42
N PRO A 608 23.63 11.97 2.52
CA PRO A 608 23.22 13.28 2.03
C PRO A 608 21.92 13.23 1.20
N PRO A 609 20.84 13.90 1.64
CA PRO A 609 19.56 13.81 0.96
C PRO A 609 19.59 14.46 -0.43
N LEU A 610 18.65 14.02 -1.27
CA LEU A 610 18.47 14.57 -2.61
C LEU A 610 17.76 15.92 -2.53
N LEU A 611 18.27 16.94 -3.23
CA LEU A 611 17.60 18.22 -3.41
C LEU A 611 17.29 18.44 -4.89
N VAL A 612 16.05 18.19 -5.28
CA VAL A 612 15.55 18.43 -6.64
C VAL A 612 15.03 19.86 -6.72
N VAL A 613 15.50 20.65 -7.69
CA VAL A 613 15.13 22.06 -7.86
C VAL A 613 14.47 22.28 -9.24
N ASP A 614 13.14 22.33 -9.26
CA ASP A 614 12.36 22.75 -10.42
C ASP A 614 12.31 24.28 -10.50
N VAL A 615 12.81 24.86 -11.61
CA VAL A 615 12.81 26.31 -11.84
C VAL A 615 12.28 26.71 -13.21
N PRO A 616 11.71 27.93 -13.34
CA PRO A 616 11.49 28.58 -14.64
C PRO A 616 12.82 28.76 -15.38
N ARG A 617 12.77 28.83 -16.70
CA ARG A 617 13.93 28.78 -17.59
C ARG A 617 14.90 29.95 -17.40
N GLU A 618 14.38 31.15 -17.13
CA GLU A 618 15.14 32.33 -16.72
C GLU A 618 15.97 32.10 -15.45
N LEU A 619 15.43 31.31 -14.52
CA LEU A 619 16.03 31.02 -13.23
C LEU A 619 16.97 29.79 -13.25
N LEU A 620 17.17 29.14 -14.39
CA LEU A 620 18.18 28.07 -14.55
C LEU A 620 19.62 28.53 -14.25
N SER A 621 19.90 29.84 -14.18
CA SER A 621 21.19 30.38 -13.71
C SER A 621 21.34 30.54 -12.20
N LEU A 622 20.29 30.30 -11.40
CA LEU A 622 20.39 30.30 -9.93
C LEU A 622 21.42 29.27 -9.45
N ARG A 623 22.21 29.65 -8.45
CA ARG A 623 23.28 28.84 -7.85
C ARG A 623 22.87 28.29 -6.49
N VAL A 624 21.77 27.53 -6.47
CA VAL A 624 21.20 26.96 -5.23
C VAL A 624 22.22 26.07 -4.51
N GLU A 625 23.12 25.43 -5.27
CA GLU A 625 24.24 24.63 -4.80
C GLU A 625 25.34 25.43 -4.09
N GLU A 626 25.53 26.71 -4.43
CA GLU A 626 26.52 27.61 -3.77
C GLU A 626 25.96 28.34 -2.56
N TRP A 627 24.64 28.32 -2.36
CA TRP A 627 24.04 28.96 -1.20
C TRP A 627 24.33 28.16 0.07
N ASN A 628 24.72 28.90 1.10
CA ASN A 628 25.03 28.43 2.43
C ASN A 628 23.97 28.92 3.42
N ASP A 629 23.81 28.19 4.53
CA ASP A 629 22.82 28.50 5.57
C ASP A 629 23.31 29.57 6.57
N SER A 630 23.99 30.61 6.06
CA SER A 630 24.66 31.65 6.87
C SER A 630 23.68 32.70 7.44
N VAL A 631 22.44 32.29 7.71
CA VAL A 631 21.38 33.15 8.29
C VAL A 631 21.19 32.86 9.80
N LEU A 632 21.76 31.75 10.29
CA LEU A 632 21.73 31.32 11.70
C LEU A 632 23.11 31.33 12.39
N ASP A 633 24.07 32.11 11.90
CA ASP A 633 25.44 32.14 12.46
C ASP A 633 25.55 32.96 13.76
N THR A 634 24.79 32.53 14.78
CA THR A 634 24.93 32.96 16.19
C THR A 634 25.62 31.91 17.07
N GLU A 635 25.84 30.68 16.56
CA GLU A 635 26.46 29.57 17.31
C GLU A 635 27.70 28.94 16.62
N GLY A 636 28.26 29.58 15.57
CA GLY A 636 29.62 29.28 15.11
C GLY A 636 29.85 27.89 14.54
N ARG A 637 29.01 27.46 13.58
CA ARG A 637 29.27 26.30 12.72
C ARG A 637 29.44 26.75 11.28
N ASP A 638 30.54 26.36 10.65
CA ASP A 638 30.92 26.83 9.31
C ASP A 638 29.82 26.58 8.26
N GLY A 639 29.30 27.68 7.69
CA GLY A 639 28.22 27.66 6.69
C GLY A 639 28.69 27.14 5.34
N LEU A 640 28.75 25.82 5.19
CA LEU A 640 29.08 25.11 3.94
C LEU A 640 28.00 25.31 2.85
N PRO A 641 28.36 25.28 1.55
CA PRO A 641 27.40 25.29 0.45
C PRO A 641 26.51 24.04 0.40
N ASN A 642 25.24 24.23 0.00
CA ASN A 642 24.26 23.17 -0.24
C ASN A 642 24.80 22.01 -1.12
N GLY A 643 25.64 22.29 -2.12
CA GLY A 643 26.24 21.27 -3.00
C GLY A 643 27.21 20.31 -2.31
N LEU A 644 27.63 20.60 -1.07
CA LEU A 644 28.43 19.71 -0.22
C LEU A 644 27.60 18.98 0.83
N LEU A 645 26.44 19.54 1.20
CA LEU A 645 25.51 18.97 2.18
C LEU A 645 24.50 18.00 1.52
N TYR A 646 24.13 18.29 0.27
CA TYR A 646 23.02 17.65 -0.45
C TYR A 646 23.42 17.24 -1.87
N ARG A 647 22.69 16.27 -2.43
CA ARG A 647 22.78 15.92 -3.85
C ARG A 647 21.84 16.81 -4.65
N VAL A 648 22.35 17.95 -5.14
CA VAL A 648 21.54 18.97 -5.83
C VAL A 648 21.39 18.67 -7.31
N VAL A 649 20.16 18.71 -7.84
CA VAL A 649 19.87 18.57 -9.28
C VAL A 649 18.82 19.58 -9.74
N PHE A 650 18.98 20.10 -10.96
CA PHE A 650 18.03 21.06 -11.56
C PHE A 650 17.02 20.38 -12.49
N ARG A 651 15.83 20.97 -12.58
CA ARG A 651 14.78 20.65 -13.56
C ARG A 651 14.22 21.96 -14.11
N CYS A 652 13.86 21.98 -15.39
CA CYS A 652 13.25 23.14 -16.03
C CYS A 652 11.73 22.95 -16.06
N ALA A 653 10.95 23.93 -15.60
CA ALA A 653 9.49 23.88 -15.62
C ALA A 653 8.90 24.14 -17.03
N ASP A 654 9.55 24.96 -17.87
CA ASP A 654 9.02 25.42 -19.16
C ASP A 654 9.11 24.40 -20.29
N ARG A 655 8.06 23.58 -20.44
CA ARG A 655 8.05 22.44 -21.37
C ARG A 655 6.83 22.42 -22.30
N LYS A 656 7.09 22.53 -23.60
CA LYS A 656 6.17 22.11 -24.67
C LYS A 656 6.71 20.82 -25.29
N VAL A 657 6.38 19.67 -24.68
CA VAL A 657 6.79 18.34 -25.16
C VAL A 657 5.70 17.77 -26.08
N THR A 658 6.07 17.32 -27.28
CA THR A 658 5.16 16.65 -28.21
C THR A 658 4.98 15.18 -27.80
N ARG A 659 3.93 14.50 -28.29
CA ARG A 659 3.71 13.07 -27.98
C ARG A 659 4.90 12.21 -28.39
N GLU A 660 5.49 12.49 -29.55
CA GLU A 660 6.68 11.82 -30.09
C GLU A 660 7.91 12.04 -29.19
N SER A 661 8.13 13.26 -28.69
CA SER A 661 9.28 13.56 -27.83
C SER A 661 9.13 13.07 -26.39
N ARG A 662 7.91 12.79 -25.92
CA ARG A 662 7.70 11.94 -24.72
C ARG A 662 8.15 10.51 -25.00
N GLN A 663 7.62 9.85 -26.03
CA GLN A 663 7.98 8.45 -26.35
C GLN A 663 9.49 8.24 -26.52
N LEU A 664 10.19 9.16 -27.21
CA LEU A 664 11.65 9.12 -27.35
C LEU A 664 12.39 9.34 -26.01
N ARG A 665 11.88 10.22 -25.14
CA ARG A 665 12.40 10.43 -23.78
C ARG A 665 12.24 9.18 -22.93
N ASP A 666 11.05 8.58 -22.94
CA ASP A 666 10.70 7.48 -22.04
C ASP A 666 11.48 6.20 -22.41
N LEU A 667 11.83 6.04 -23.70
CA LEU A 667 12.81 5.06 -24.17
C LEU A 667 14.24 5.37 -23.67
N ARG A 668 14.78 6.57 -23.96
CA ARG A 668 16.13 6.98 -23.52
C ARG A 668 16.30 6.99 -21.99
N TRP A 669 15.21 7.22 -21.27
CA TRP A 669 15.15 7.15 -19.82
C TRP A 669 15.18 5.72 -19.30
N ARG A 670 14.51 4.78 -19.99
CA ARG A 670 14.61 3.35 -19.70
C ARG A 670 16.06 2.87 -19.86
N ASP A 671 16.70 3.16 -21.00
CA ASP A 671 18.09 2.81 -21.28
C ASP A 671 19.04 3.33 -20.16
N LEU A 672 18.79 4.54 -19.67
CA LEU A 672 19.58 5.17 -18.61
C LEU A 672 19.26 4.66 -17.19
N ARG A 673 18.02 4.22 -16.92
CA ARG A 673 17.63 3.53 -15.68
C ARG A 673 18.18 2.10 -15.63
N GLU A 674 18.17 1.38 -16.75
CA GLU A 674 18.77 0.05 -16.88
C GLU A 674 20.29 0.09 -16.65
N ALA A 675 20.96 1.16 -17.09
CA ALA A 675 22.36 1.44 -16.74
C ALA A 675 22.59 2.04 -15.34
N GLY A 676 21.56 2.19 -14.50
CA GLY A 676 21.66 2.71 -13.14
C GLY A 676 22.18 4.16 -13.06
N GLY A 677 21.79 5.01 -14.00
CA GLY A 677 22.25 6.41 -14.07
C GLY A 677 23.71 6.58 -14.52
N ARG A 678 24.28 5.58 -15.20
CA ARG A 678 25.65 5.59 -15.74
C ARG A 678 25.63 5.90 -17.24
N VAL A 679 26.23 7.01 -17.64
CA VAL A 679 26.41 7.36 -19.07
C VAL A 679 27.72 6.74 -19.55
N THR A 680 27.69 5.44 -19.85
CA THR A 680 28.88 4.66 -20.25
C THR A 680 28.69 3.96 -21.59
N GLY A 681 29.79 3.75 -22.31
CA GLY A 681 29.82 2.93 -23.53
C GLY A 681 28.81 3.37 -24.58
N PRO A 682 27.80 2.53 -24.93
CA PRO A 682 26.84 2.83 -26.00
C PRO A 682 25.97 4.06 -25.71
N LEU A 683 25.76 4.48 -24.47
CA LEU A 683 24.76 5.50 -24.09
C LEU A 683 25.11 6.98 -24.41
N GLY A 684 26.18 7.22 -25.18
CA GLY A 684 26.40 8.41 -26.02
C GLY A 684 26.38 9.80 -25.36
N VAL A 685 27.50 10.52 -25.44
CA VAL A 685 27.62 11.93 -25.00
C VAL A 685 27.68 12.88 -26.21
N CYS A 686 26.68 13.76 -26.35
CA CYS A 686 26.65 14.77 -27.40
C CYS A 686 27.13 16.14 -26.87
N TRP A 687 28.38 16.49 -27.18
CA TRP A 687 28.93 17.82 -26.95
C TRP A 687 28.34 18.81 -27.96
N ALA A 688 27.61 19.83 -27.50
CA ALA A 688 26.96 20.82 -28.37
C ALA A 688 27.90 21.95 -28.79
N GLY A 689 28.81 22.39 -27.92
CA GLY A 689 29.80 23.43 -28.20
C GLY A 689 29.23 24.63 -28.98
N SER A 690 29.88 24.97 -30.10
CA SER A 690 29.47 26.06 -31.01
C SER A 690 28.48 25.63 -32.10
N ASP A 691 27.91 24.42 -32.06
CA ASP A 691 26.95 23.94 -33.06
C ASP A 691 25.62 24.72 -33.05
N SER A 692 24.99 24.84 -34.21
CA SER A 692 23.60 25.28 -34.28
C SER A 692 22.67 24.27 -33.60
N ALA A 693 21.55 24.73 -33.06
CA ALA A 693 20.54 23.86 -32.47
C ALA A 693 19.99 22.81 -33.45
N ASP A 694 19.99 23.12 -34.74
CA ASP A 694 19.55 22.21 -35.80
C ASP A 694 20.61 21.15 -36.12
N SER A 695 21.91 21.47 -36.02
CA SER A 695 23.01 20.49 -36.03
C SER A 695 22.91 19.53 -34.84
N VAL A 696 22.67 20.08 -33.64
CA VAL A 696 22.43 19.27 -32.43
C VAL A 696 21.21 18.35 -32.61
N ARG A 697 20.08 18.87 -33.10
CA ARG A 697 18.88 18.05 -33.37
C ARG A 697 19.14 16.96 -34.41
N ALA A 698 19.86 17.27 -35.49
CA ALA A 698 20.22 16.28 -36.51
C ALA A 698 21.05 15.12 -35.93
N ARG A 699 22.07 15.42 -35.10
CA ARG A 699 22.87 14.39 -34.41
C ARG A 699 22.04 13.56 -33.43
N LEU A 700 21.15 14.20 -32.68
CA LEU A 700 20.28 13.50 -31.72
C LEU A 700 19.22 12.61 -32.41
N GLY A 701 18.89 12.90 -33.67
CA GLY A 701 18.08 12.03 -34.53
C GLY A 701 18.88 10.91 -35.21
N SER A 702 20.13 11.16 -35.64
CA SER A 702 20.96 10.15 -36.29
C SER A 702 21.52 9.09 -35.32
N THR A 703 21.66 9.45 -34.05
CA THR A 703 22.35 8.65 -33.04
C THR A 703 21.39 8.36 -31.88
N PRO A 704 20.56 7.30 -31.97
CA PRO A 704 19.44 7.10 -31.05
C PRO A 704 19.88 6.90 -29.60
N HIS A 705 21.08 6.36 -29.37
CA HIS A 705 21.63 6.00 -28.06
C HIS A 705 22.02 7.20 -27.16
N VAL A 706 22.01 8.45 -27.63
CA VAL A 706 22.52 9.60 -26.85
C VAL A 706 21.60 9.92 -25.67
N THR A 707 22.08 9.68 -24.45
CA THR A 707 21.36 9.98 -23.20
C THR A 707 21.81 11.29 -22.53
N CYS A 708 22.97 11.85 -22.90
CA CYS A 708 23.52 13.07 -22.30
C CYS A 708 23.94 14.11 -23.35
N VAL A 709 23.54 15.37 -23.16
CA VAL A 709 24.02 16.53 -23.92
C VAL A 709 24.87 17.45 -23.03
N VAL A 710 25.95 18.02 -23.57
CA VAL A 710 26.83 18.95 -22.85
C VAL A 710 26.93 20.30 -23.56
N LEU A 711 26.63 21.40 -22.86
CA LEU A 711 26.68 22.77 -23.36
C LEU A 711 27.89 23.52 -22.76
N ASP A 712 28.63 24.29 -23.58
CA ASP A 712 29.78 25.09 -23.11
C ASP A 712 29.38 26.41 -22.40
N GLY A 713 28.09 26.62 -22.10
CA GLY A 713 27.60 27.76 -21.31
C GLY A 713 26.10 27.69 -20.95
N PRO A 714 25.59 28.64 -20.15
CA PRO A 714 24.27 28.55 -19.54
C PRO A 714 23.11 28.80 -20.52
N PRO A 715 21.98 28.06 -20.43
CA PRO A 715 20.88 28.09 -21.41
C PRO A 715 19.80 29.18 -21.14
N THR A 716 20.17 30.32 -20.54
CA THR A 716 19.24 31.35 -20.08
C THR A 716 18.92 32.43 -21.12
N HIS A 717 18.08 33.40 -20.75
CA HIS A 717 17.59 34.48 -21.63
C HIS A 717 18.69 35.30 -22.33
N GLY A 718 19.87 35.48 -21.71
CA GLY A 718 21.02 36.16 -22.34
C GLY A 718 21.70 35.34 -23.44
N HIS A 719 21.62 34.00 -23.39
CA HIS A 719 22.42 33.10 -24.23
C HIS A 719 21.55 32.33 -25.23
N LYS A 720 21.04 33.06 -26.24
CA LYS A 720 20.12 32.56 -27.27
C LYS A 720 20.59 31.28 -28.00
N LEU A 721 21.90 31.02 -28.09
CA LEU A 721 22.46 29.78 -28.65
C LEU A 721 22.22 28.59 -27.73
N HIS A 722 22.79 28.60 -26.52
CA HIS A 722 22.64 27.53 -25.53
C HIS A 722 21.17 27.25 -25.19
N ARG A 723 20.33 28.29 -25.14
CA ARG A 723 18.87 28.14 -24.95
C ARG A 723 18.24 27.27 -26.05
N ARG A 724 18.57 27.53 -27.32
CA ARG A 724 18.09 26.73 -28.46
C ARG A 724 18.71 25.32 -28.52
N GLN A 725 19.96 25.16 -28.07
CA GLN A 725 20.59 23.84 -27.93
C GLN A 725 19.87 22.99 -26.85
N LEU A 726 19.49 23.60 -25.72
CA LEU A 726 18.65 22.96 -24.71
C LEU A 726 17.26 22.60 -25.28
N ASP A 727 16.62 23.52 -26.04
CA ASP A 727 15.36 23.22 -26.72
C ASP A 727 15.48 22.02 -27.68
N ALA A 728 16.59 21.89 -28.40
CA ALA A 728 16.86 20.74 -29.27
C ALA A 728 17.10 19.44 -28.48
N ALA A 729 17.74 19.50 -27.31
CA ALA A 729 17.95 18.34 -26.44
C ALA A 729 16.64 17.86 -25.79
N LEU A 730 15.84 18.78 -25.23
CA LEU A 730 14.53 18.47 -24.62
C LEU A 730 13.53 17.96 -25.67
N ALA A 731 13.47 18.58 -26.85
CA ALA A 731 12.60 18.13 -27.94
C ALA A 731 13.06 16.79 -28.57
N ALA A 732 14.29 16.36 -28.35
CA ALA A 732 14.79 15.02 -28.72
C ALA A 732 14.67 14.01 -27.57
N GLY A 733 14.06 14.37 -26.44
CA GLY A 733 13.89 13.47 -25.30
C GLY A 733 15.20 13.08 -24.61
N VAL A 734 16.21 13.96 -24.58
CA VAL A 734 17.45 13.69 -23.84
C VAL A 734 17.19 13.87 -22.33
N PRO A 735 17.40 12.84 -21.49
CA PRO A 735 17.08 12.91 -20.06
C PRO A 735 18.09 13.69 -19.21
N ALA A 736 19.36 13.78 -19.63
CA ALA A 736 20.42 14.47 -18.90
C ALA A 736 21.06 15.59 -19.74
N VAL A 737 21.17 16.80 -19.16
CA VAL A 737 21.88 17.92 -19.79
C VAL A 737 22.86 18.54 -18.78
N LEU A 738 24.13 18.61 -19.19
CA LEU A 738 25.19 19.26 -18.43
C LEU A 738 25.55 20.61 -19.06
N TRP A 739 25.87 21.63 -18.26
CA TRP A 739 26.45 22.88 -18.77
C TRP A 739 27.46 23.52 -17.84
N ASN A 740 28.32 24.37 -18.41
CA ASN A 740 29.20 25.25 -17.66
C ASN A 740 28.40 26.45 -17.11
N ARG A 741 28.31 26.59 -15.78
CA ARG A 741 27.60 27.68 -15.09
C ARG A 741 28.03 29.08 -15.55
N ASP A 742 29.34 29.25 -15.80
CA ASP A 742 29.98 30.55 -16.07
C ASP A 742 30.34 30.81 -17.53
N GLY A 743 30.13 29.81 -18.39
CA GLY A 743 30.50 29.84 -19.81
C GLY A 743 32.01 29.78 -20.05
N ALA A 744 32.38 29.73 -21.33
CA ALA A 744 33.77 29.76 -21.79
C ALA A 744 34.42 31.16 -21.60
N ARG A 745 34.71 31.55 -20.36
CA ARG A 745 35.42 32.80 -20.04
C ARG A 745 36.86 32.80 -20.56
N SER A 746 37.51 31.63 -20.57
CA SER A 746 38.79 31.39 -21.23
C SER A 746 38.89 29.97 -21.81
N SER A 747 39.93 29.73 -22.61
CA SER A 747 40.29 28.39 -23.10
C SER A 747 40.73 27.44 -21.96
N ALA A 748 41.29 27.98 -20.87
CA ALA A 748 41.64 27.22 -19.68
C ALA A 748 40.37 26.75 -18.94
N ASP A 749 39.39 27.63 -18.73
CA ASP A 749 38.11 27.28 -18.09
C ASP A 749 37.32 26.26 -18.91
N THR A 750 37.31 26.43 -20.23
CA THR A 750 36.71 25.47 -21.17
C THR A 750 37.39 24.09 -21.05
N SER A 751 38.70 24.06 -20.81
CA SER A 751 39.45 22.81 -20.60
C SER A 751 39.19 22.19 -19.22
N ARG A 752 39.15 23.01 -18.14
CA ARG A 752 38.79 22.60 -16.77
C ARG A 752 37.39 22.00 -16.73
N PHE A 753 36.40 22.67 -17.32
CA PHE A 753 35.02 22.20 -17.43
C PHE A 753 34.93 20.87 -18.21
N ARG A 754 35.54 20.80 -19.40
CA ARG A 754 35.50 19.58 -20.23
C ARG A 754 36.14 18.39 -19.54
N GLU A 755 37.19 18.61 -18.74
CA GLU A 755 37.85 17.57 -17.97
C GLU A 755 37.04 17.15 -16.72
N GLN A 756 36.48 18.11 -15.98
CA GLN A 756 35.53 17.83 -14.89
C GLN A 756 34.33 17.01 -15.37
N VAL A 757 33.79 17.29 -16.57
CA VAL A 757 32.73 16.48 -17.19
C VAL A 757 33.23 15.07 -17.58
N ARG A 758 34.45 14.89 -18.09
CA ARG A 758 34.97 13.52 -18.34
C ARG A 758 35.04 12.70 -17.05
N GLN A 759 35.52 13.31 -15.97
CA GLN A 759 35.60 12.66 -14.66
C GLN A 759 34.20 12.33 -14.10
N LEU A 760 33.25 13.26 -14.24
CA LEU A 760 31.83 13.07 -13.89
C LEU A 760 31.17 11.88 -14.62
N LEU A 761 31.55 11.63 -15.88
CA LEU A 761 30.97 10.58 -16.72
C LEU A 761 31.73 9.25 -16.65
N ALA A 762 33.00 9.25 -16.23
CA ALA A 762 33.83 8.03 -16.11
C ALA A 762 33.66 7.27 -14.78
N GLY A 763 33.13 7.90 -13.73
CA GLY A 763 33.02 7.29 -12.39
C GLY A 763 31.89 6.26 -12.23
N SER A 764 31.94 5.49 -11.14
CA SER A 764 30.84 4.64 -10.64
C SER A 764 29.79 5.46 -9.87
N GLY A 765 28.57 4.90 -9.71
CA GLY A 765 27.43 5.56 -9.04
C GLY A 765 26.37 6.12 -10.01
N SER A 766 25.41 6.91 -9.51
CA SER A 766 24.49 7.68 -10.36
C SER A 766 25.10 9.03 -10.78
N LEU A 767 24.48 9.73 -11.73
CA LEU A 767 24.93 11.07 -12.14
C LEU A 767 24.87 12.10 -10.98
N PRO A 768 23.79 12.18 -10.19
CA PRO A 768 23.73 13.03 -9.00
C PRO A 768 24.81 12.73 -7.95
N ASP A 769 25.05 11.45 -7.62
CA ASP A 769 26.06 11.08 -6.61
C ASP A 769 27.48 11.47 -7.05
N ARG A 770 27.81 11.22 -8.34
CA ARG A 770 29.09 11.61 -8.91
C ARG A 770 29.29 13.12 -8.97
N LEU A 771 28.22 13.89 -9.22
CA LEU A 771 28.30 15.35 -9.21
C LEU A 771 28.59 15.87 -7.80
N HIS A 772 27.89 15.36 -6.78
CA HIS A 772 28.14 15.69 -5.38
C HIS A 772 29.57 15.30 -4.94
N ALA A 773 30.06 14.13 -5.34
CA ALA A 773 31.45 13.71 -5.10
C ALA A 773 32.47 14.64 -5.81
N LEU A 774 32.17 15.07 -7.04
CA LEU A 774 33.01 16.01 -7.79
C LEU A 774 33.02 17.41 -7.16
N HIS A 775 31.89 17.90 -6.64
CA HIS A 775 31.81 19.12 -5.85
C HIS A 775 32.70 19.03 -4.60
N ARG A 776 32.55 17.95 -3.81
CA ARG A 776 33.37 17.70 -2.60
C ARG A 776 34.87 17.66 -2.93
N ASN A 777 35.25 16.97 -4.01
CA ASN A 777 36.64 16.91 -4.46
C ASN A 777 37.16 18.28 -4.94
N SER A 778 36.38 19.03 -5.72
CA SER A 778 36.77 20.38 -6.18
C SER A 778 36.96 21.33 -4.99
N TRP A 779 36.04 21.31 -4.04
CA TRP A 779 36.09 22.14 -2.83
C TRP A 779 37.35 21.86 -2.01
N ASN A 780 37.66 20.59 -1.76
CA ASN A 780 38.85 20.18 -1.00
C ASN A 780 40.19 20.58 -1.65
N HIS A 781 40.22 20.84 -2.97
CA HIS A 781 41.44 21.24 -3.70
C HIS A 781 41.52 22.73 -4.02
N THR A 782 40.39 23.44 -4.10
CA THR A 782 40.33 24.82 -4.64
C THR A 782 39.49 25.79 -3.83
N GLY A 783 38.70 25.33 -2.85
CA GLY A 783 37.69 26.15 -2.18
C GLY A 783 36.51 26.54 -3.07
N GLU A 784 36.37 25.91 -4.25
CA GLU A 784 35.32 26.17 -5.23
C GLU A 784 34.55 24.89 -5.57
N LEU A 785 33.24 25.02 -5.79
CA LEU A 785 32.43 23.98 -6.40
C LEU A 785 32.88 23.71 -7.85
N ALA A 786 32.63 22.49 -8.35
CA ALA A 786 32.91 22.14 -9.73
C ALA A 786 32.03 22.92 -10.72
N LEU A 787 32.56 23.22 -11.91
CA LEU A 787 31.89 24.00 -12.96
C LEU A 787 30.65 23.34 -13.62
N PRO A 788 30.51 22.00 -13.71
CA PRO A 788 29.34 21.38 -14.35
C PRO A 788 28.08 21.47 -13.49
N VAL A 789 26.99 21.94 -14.10
CA VAL A 789 25.63 21.87 -13.54
C VAL A 789 24.87 20.75 -14.23
N LEU A 790 24.07 19.98 -13.49
CA LEU A 790 23.22 18.91 -14.01
C LEU A 790 21.74 19.30 -14.00
N LEU A 791 21.12 19.32 -15.18
CA LEU A 791 19.68 19.15 -15.34
C LEU A 791 19.40 17.65 -15.52
N TRP A 792 18.65 17.09 -14.59
CA TRP A 792 18.35 15.65 -14.50
C TRP A 792 16.85 15.47 -14.57
N ASN A 793 16.36 14.94 -15.69
CA ASN A 793 14.94 14.92 -15.97
C ASN A 793 14.30 13.54 -15.89
N ASP A 794 13.88 13.17 -14.68
CA ASP A 794 13.10 11.97 -14.41
C ASP A 794 11.59 12.18 -14.70
N PRO A 795 10.98 11.46 -15.67
CA PRO A 795 9.53 11.43 -15.88
C PRO A 795 8.71 10.76 -14.76
N ALA A 796 9.27 9.90 -13.91
CA ALA A 796 8.54 9.39 -12.73
C ALA A 796 8.26 10.50 -11.70
N LEU A 797 9.03 11.60 -11.77
CA LEU A 797 8.78 12.86 -11.08
C LEU A 797 8.13 13.91 -12.02
N GLU A 798 7.66 13.55 -13.21
CA GLU A 798 6.81 14.39 -14.07
C GLU A 798 5.34 13.97 -14.01
N ASP A 799 5.04 12.67 -14.01
CA ASP A 799 3.65 12.21 -14.02
C ASP A 799 2.94 12.41 -12.65
N ASN A 800 3.73 12.58 -11.57
CA ASN A 800 3.25 13.09 -10.27
C ASN A 800 3.28 14.62 -10.16
N VAL A 801 3.76 15.34 -11.19
CA VAL A 801 3.54 16.79 -11.28
C VAL A 801 2.16 16.98 -11.88
N GLN A 802 1.16 17.07 -11.01
CA GLN A 802 -0.05 17.78 -11.40
C GLN A 802 0.38 19.13 -12.01
N PRO A 803 -0.20 19.55 -13.16
CA PRO A 803 -0.06 20.93 -13.59
C PRO A 803 -0.50 21.80 -12.40
N VAL A 804 0.18 22.94 -12.15
CA VAL A 804 -0.37 23.93 -11.20
C VAL A 804 -1.81 24.15 -11.64
N PRO A 805 -2.82 23.77 -10.85
CA PRO A 805 -4.18 23.77 -11.35
C PRO A 805 -4.52 25.21 -11.72
N PRO A 806 -5.28 25.42 -12.81
CA PRO A 806 -5.59 26.76 -13.27
C PRO A 806 -6.18 27.53 -12.10
N ARG A 807 -5.51 28.64 -11.70
CA ARG A 807 -5.90 29.52 -10.58
C ARG A 807 -7.43 29.59 -10.55
N VAL A 808 -8.05 29.05 -9.51
CA VAL A 808 -9.50 28.88 -9.49
C VAL A 808 -10.14 30.25 -9.69
N ASP A 809 -10.80 30.41 -10.83
CA ASP A 809 -11.46 31.65 -11.19
C ASP A 809 -12.59 31.87 -10.18
N ARG A 810 -12.44 32.91 -9.36
CA ARG A 810 -13.37 33.18 -8.26
C ARG A 810 -14.76 33.54 -8.77
N SER A 811 -14.87 34.02 -10.02
CA SER A 811 -16.17 34.19 -10.69
C SER A 811 -16.88 32.88 -11.03
N ARG A 812 -16.16 31.75 -10.96
CA ARG A 812 -16.64 30.38 -11.21
C ARG A 812 -16.61 29.49 -9.96
N VAL A 813 -16.31 30.06 -8.79
CA VAL A 813 -16.59 29.45 -7.48
C VAL A 813 -18.05 29.69 -7.14
N PHE A 814 -18.73 28.66 -6.64
CA PHE A 814 -20.05 28.77 -6.02
C PHE A 814 -19.97 28.28 -4.57
N ALA A 815 -20.71 28.92 -3.67
CA ALA A 815 -20.71 28.56 -2.26
C ALA A 815 -22.13 28.45 -1.69
N VAL A 816 -22.36 27.45 -0.83
CA VAL A 816 -23.54 27.37 0.04
C VAL A 816 -23.03 27.35 1.47
N VAL A 817 -23.46 28.33 2.26
CA VAL A 817 -22.98 28.55 3.63
C VAL A 817 -24.17 28.48 4.56
N VAL A 818 -24.23 27.42 5.37
CA VAL A 818 -25.36 27.11 6.26
C VAL A 818 -24.94 27.32 7.72
N GLY A 819 -25.73 28.08 8.47
CA GLY A 819 -25.52 28.33 9.90
C GLY A 819 -26.84 28.25 10.67
N VAL A 820 -27.05 27.18 11.43
CA VAL A 820 -28.31 26.93 12.13
C VAL A 820 -28.13 27.08 13.63
N GLU A 821 -28.47 28.26 14.14
CA GLU A 821 -28.50 28.54 15.59
C GLU A 821 -29.88 28.26 16.17
N ARG A 822 -30.93 28.74 15.50
CA ARG A 822 -32.31 28.65 15.97
C ARG A 822 -33.07 27.53 15.30
N TYR A 823 -33.77 26.73 16.10
CA TYR A 823 -34.64 25.63 15.66
C TYR A 823 -36.11 25.91 15.98
N ALA A 824 -37.01 25.19 15.32
CA ALA A 824 -38.45 25.27 15.56
C ALA A 824 -38.98 24.11 16.41
N GLY A 825 -40.00 24.39 17.24
CA GLY A 825 -40.79 23.38 17.97
C GLY A 825 -40.36 23.09 19.41
N ASP A 826 -39.15 23.48 19.84
CA ASP A 826 -38.53 23.06 21.10
C ASP A 826 -38.39 24.18 22.17
N HIS A 827 -39.04 25.32 21.94
CA HIS A 827 -38.92 26.53 22.77
C HIS A 827 -37.50 27.10 22.95
N GLY A 828 -36.52 26.67 22.14
CA GLY A 828 -35.12 27.09 22.23
C GLY A 828 -34.26 26.20 23.13
N GLU A 829 -34.68 24.96 23.42
CA GLU A 829 -33.87 23.98 24.16
C GLU A 829 -32.68 23.46 23.34
N SER A 830 -32.75 23.49 22.01
CA SER A 830 -31.64 23.17 21.07
C SER A 830 -31.04 24.42 20.40
N ASP A 831 -31.32 25.62 20.89
CA ASP A 831 -30.75 26.85 20.32
C ASP A 831 -29.23 26.94 20.61
N LEU A 832 -28.43 27.19 19.56
CA LEU A 832 -26.96 27.29 19.62
C LEU A 832 -26.49 28.76 19.56
N ASP A 833 -25.31 29.05 20.12
CA ASP A 833 -24.58 30.32 19.95
C ASP A 833 -23.24 30.03 19.25
N GLY A 834 -23.05 30.56 18.04
CA GLY A 834 -21.84 30.33 17.23
C GLY A 834 -22.12 30.08 15.74
N PRO A 835 -23.01 29.16 15.34
CA PRO A 835 -23.22 28.81 13.92
C PRO A 835 -23.54 29.98 12.97
N ALA A 836 -24.19 31.06 13.43
CA ALA A 836 -24.41 32.24 12.58
C ALA A 836 -23.15 33.11 12.45
N GLN A 837 -22.30 33.13 13.49
CA GLN A 837 -20.98 33.76 13.45
C GLN A 837 -20.00 32.95 12.60
N ASP A 838 -20.04 31.62 12.63
CA ASP A 838 -19.24 30.75 11.75
C ASP A 838 -19.63 30.95 10.27
N ALA A 839 -20.93 30.86 9.96
CA ALA A 839 -21.45 31.11 8.62
C ALA A 839 -21.12 32.53 8.12
N ARG A 840 -21.14 33.53 9.01
CA ARG A 840 -20.65 34.87 8.72
C ARG A 840 -19.14 34.88 8.44
N ASN A 841 -18.32 34.29 9.30
CA ASN A 841 -16.85 34.29 9.15
C ASN A 841 -16.41 33.66 7.82
N ILE A 842 -17.06 32.56 7.43
CA ILE A 842 -16.86 31.90 6.13
C ILE A 842 -17.33 32.80 4.98
N THR A 843 -18.48 33.47 5.11
CA THR A 843 -18.99 34.39 4.08
C THR A 843 -18.12 35.62 3.89
N ASP A 844 -17.69 36.25 4.98
CA ASP A 844 -16.77 37.39 4.98
C ASP A 844 -15.42 36.98 4.33
N TRP A 845 -14.88 35.78 4.65
CA TRP A 845 -13.68 35.23 4.00
C TRP A 845 -13.86 34.96 2.48
N LEU A 846 -14.99 34.39 2.06
CA LEU A 846 -15.30 34.17 0.64
C LEU A 846 -15.31 35.49 -0.16
N LEU A 847 -15.82 36.57 0.45
CA LEU A 847 -15.86 37.91 -0.12
C LEU A 847 -14.46 38.57 -0.15
N GLU A 848 -13.65 38.42 0.90
CA GLU A 848 -12.24 38.85 0.93
C GLU A 848 -11.42 38.15 -0.16
N GLU A 849 -11.64 36.86 -0.37
CA GLU A 849 -11.07 36.04 -1.44
C GLU A 849 -11.72 36.30 -2.82
N GLY A 850 -12.61 37.29 -2.95
CA GLY A 850 -13.10 37.79 -4.24
C GLY A 850 -14.11 36.90 -4.95
N VAL A 851 -14.78 35.99 -4.25
CA VAL A 851 -15.96 35.27 -4.79
C VAL A 851 -17.11 36.27 -4.96
N PRO A 852 -17.81 36.32 -6.12
CA PRO A 852 -18.91 37.27 -6.31
C PRO A 852 -20.04 37.05 -5.30
N PRO A 853 -20.63 38.13 -4.73
CA PRO A 853 -21.78 38.03 -3.82
C PRO A 853 -22.97 37.26 -4.39
N GLY A 854 -23.14 37.25 -5.72
CA GLY A 854 -24.20 36.50 -6.41
C GLY A 854 -23.94 34.99 -6.56
N ASN A 855 -22.75 34.51 -6.20
CA ASN A 855 -22.39 33.08 -6.23
C ASN A 855 -22.41 32.45 -4.82
N ILE A 856 -22.67 33.24 -3.76
CA ILE A 856 -22.67 32.82 -2.37
C ILE A 856 -24.12 32.75 -1.87
N THR A 857 -24.55 31.56 -1.48
CA THR A 857 -25.89 31.30 -0.93
C THR A 857 -25.81 31.18 0.58
N ALA A 858 -26.08 32.27 1.31
CA ALA A 858 -26.10 32.27 2.77
C ALA A 858 -27.48 31.83 3.30
N LEU A 859 -27.49 30.72 4.03
CA LEU A 859 -28.66 30.14 4.69
C LEU A 859 -28.42 30.15 6.21
N VAL A 860 -28.88 31.19 6.89
CA VAL A 860 -28.55 31.42 8.31
C VAL A 860 -29.82 31.72 9.10
N SER A 861 -30.04 30.94 10.17
CA SER A 861 -31.13 31.12 11.13
C SER A 861 -30.54 31.45 12.51
N PRO A 862 -30.27 32.74 12.80
CA PRO A 862 -29.64 33.15 14.05
C PRO A 862 -30.61 33.15 15.23
N VAL A 863 -30.07 33.00 16.45
CA VAL A 863 -30.82 33.35 17.68
C VAL A 863 -31.05 34.86 17.78
N GLU A 864 -31.99 35.28 18.63
CA GLU A 864 -32.44 36.69 18.72
C GLU A 864 -31.29 37.68 18.95
N VAL A 865 -30.29 37.30 19.76
CA VAL A 865 -29.10 38.11 20.06
C VAL A 865 -28.14 38.24 18.88
N ASN A 866 -28.11 37.24 17.99
CA ASN A 866 -27.19 37.17 16.84
C ASN A 866 -27.82 37.68 15.53
N ARG A 867 -29.06 38.20 15.56
CA ARG A 867 -29.76 38.72 14.37
C ARG A 867 -28.98 39.79 13.62
N ASP A 868 -28.28 40.69 14.31
CA ASP A 868 -27.49 41.75 13.67
C ASP A 868 -26.26 41.21 12.90
N LEU A 869 -25.87 39.93 13.09
CA LEU A 869 -24.83 39.30 12.27
C LEU A 869 -25.26 39.12 10.81
N THR A 870 -26.55 38.87 10.55
CA THR A 870 -27.05 38.62 9.19
C THR A 870 -27.37 39.90 8.41
N THR A 871 -27.74 40.98 9.11
CA THR A 871 -28.09 42.29 8.52
C THR A 871 -26.99 42.92 7.65
N HIS A 872 -25.72 42.51 7.82
CA HIS A 872 -24.55 43.13 7.20
C HIS A 872 -23.59 42.16 6.47
N MET A 873 -24.02 40.93 6.16
CA MET A 873 -23.17 39.85 5.62
C MET A 873 -22.75 40.00 4.14
N GLY A 874 -22.95 41.18 3.52
CA GLY A 874 -22.60 41.46 2.11
C GLY A 874 -23.42 40.73 1.02
N VAL A 875 -24.11 39.65 1.38
CA VAL A 875 -24.91 38.78 0.50
C VAL A 875 -26.37 38.70 0.97
N PRO A 876 -27.33 38.28 0.11
CA PRO A 876 -28.69 37.99 0.55
C PRO A 876 -28.73 36.76 1.46
N VAL A 877 -29.24 36.91 2.67
CA VAL A 877 -29.41 35.82 3.65
C VAL A 877 -30.86 35.32 3.63
N ARG A 878 -31.06 34.00 3.70
CA ARG A 878 -32.35 33.35 3.96
C ARG A 878 -32.27 32.51 5.24
N GLU A 879 -33.40 32.25 5.89
CA GLU A 879 -33.48 31.28 6.98
C GLU A 879 -33.12 29.87 6.47
N ALA A 880 -32.41 29.07 7.27
CA ALA A 880 -31.92 27.74 6.93
C ALA A 880 -33.00 26.64 7.04
N THR A 881 -34.20 26.91 6.52
CA THR A 881 -35.31 25.95 6.44
C THR A 881 -35.00 24.83 5.44
N ALA A 882 -35.62 23.67 5.58
CA ALA A 882 -35.45 22.55 4.65
C ALA A 882 -35.86 22.92 3.22
N TYR A 883 -36.84 23.81 3.05
CA TYR A 883 -37.18 24.38 1.75
C TYR A 883 -36.01 25.20 1.19
N ASN A 884 -35.49 26.19 1.94
CA ASN A 884 -34.40 27.05 1.44
C ASN A 884 -33.08 26.28 1.22
N VAL A 885 -32.80 25.25 2.02
CA VAL A 885 -31.67 24.32 1.82
C VAL A 885 -31.85 23.52 0.53
N ALA A 886 -33.04 22.97 0.27
CA ALA A 886 -33.32 22.24 -0.95
C ALA A 886 -33.29 23.13 -2.21
N GLU A 887 -33.84 24.34 -2.14
CA GLU A 887 -33.75 25.32 -3.23
C GLU A 887 -32.29 25.72 -3.51
N GLY A 888 -31.52 26.07 -2.48
CA GLY A 888 -30.13 26.50 -2.61
C GLY A 888 -29.22 25.42 -3.20
N LEU A 889 -29.19 24.23 -2.59
CA LEU A 889 -28.35 23.12 -3.07
C LEU A 889 -28.87 22.55 -4.39
N PHE A 890 -30.12 22.09 -4.43
CA PHE A 890 -30.62 21.20 -5.48
C PHE A 890 -31.41 21.90 -6.61
N ARG A 891 -31.61 23.22 -6.55
CA ARG A 891 -32.18 24.00 -7.68
C ARG A 891 -31.28 25.13 -8.17
N GLU A 892 -30.78 25.96 -7.26
CA GLU A 892 -29.99 27.14 -7.60
C GLU A 892 -28.55 26.76 -7.99
N VAL A 893 -27.83 26.08 -7.10
CA VAL A 893 -26.47 25.59 -7.38
C VAL A 893 -26.49 24.42 -8.38
N ALA A 894 -27.29 23.38 -8.12
CA ALA A 894 -27.35 22.20 -8.98
C ALA A 894 -27.85 22.49 -10.42
N GLY A 895 -28.76 23.45 -10.57
CA GLY A 895 -29.28 23.89 -11.87
C GLY A 895 -28.36 24.90 -12.60
N GLY A 896 -27.38 25.47 -11.89
CA GLY A 896 -26.43 26.43 -12.41
C GLY A 896 -25.48 25.86 -13.47
N THR A 897 -24.95 26.75 -14.32
CA THR A 897 -24.03 26.40 -15.41
C THR A 897 -22.73 27.20 -15.29
N GLY A 898 -21.60 26.48 -15.18
CA GLY A 898 -20.27 27.08 -15.27
C GLY A 898 -19.48 27.13 -13.96
N ALA A 899 -19.94 26.50 -12.88
CA ALA A 899 -19.17 26.37 -11.64
C ALA A 899 -17.99 25.38 -11.79
N ASP A 900 -16.77 25.84 -11.53
CA ASP A 900 -15.51 25.06 -11.56
C ASP A 900 -15.09 24.50 -10.18
N LEU A 901 -15.73 25.00 -9.12
CA LEU A 901 -15.57 24.57 -7.74
C LEU A 901 -16.85 24.93 -6.95
N LEU A 902 -17.39 23.96 -6.23
CA LEU A 902 -18.38 24.17 -5.18
C LEU A 902 -17.71 24.11 -3.81
N LEU A 903 -18.09 25.02 -2.91
CA LEU A 903 -17.82 24.93 -1.48
C LEU A 903 -19.15 24.86 -0.73
N VAL A 904 -19.38 23.79 0.03
CA VAL A 904 -20.48 23.69 0.99
C VAL A 904 -19.89 23.81 2.39
N PHE A 905 -20.39 24.74 3.17
CA PHE A 905 -20.11 24.87 4.60
C PHE A 905 -21.40 24.71 5.39
N TRP A 906 -21.35 23.94 6.48
CA TRP A 906 -22.48 23.73 7.38
C TRP A 906 -22.02 23.79 8.84
N SER A 907 -22.58 24.70 9.63
CA SER A 907 -22.46 24.73 11.10
C SER A 907 -23.84 24.61 11.74
N GLY A 908 -23.98 23.75 12.75
CA GLY A 908 -25.24 23.50 13.45
C GLY A 908 -25.36 22.07 14.02
N HIS A 909 -26.57 21.66 14.40
CA HIS A 909 -26.82 20.33 14.91
C HIS A 909 -26.81 19.26 13.81
N GLY A 910 -26.25 18.10 14.18
CA GLY A 910 -26.33 16.85 13.42
C GLY A 910 -26.28 15.66 14.37
N PHE A 911 -26.61 14.50 13.82
CA PHE A 911 -26.56 13.20 14.51
C PHE A 911 -26.09 12.10 13.54
N THR A 912 -25.75 10.95 14.10
CA THR A 912 -25.40 9.74 13.35
C THR A 912 -26.42 8.64 13.63
N ASP A 913 -26.82 7.89 12.59
CA ASP A 913 -27.73 6.75 12.73
C ASP A 913 -26.99 5.41 12.90
N HIS A 914 -27.76 4.32 13.04
CA HIS A 914 -27.25 2.96 13.23
C HIS A 914 -26.42 2.40 12.05
N SER A 915 -26.34 3.10 10.91
CA SER A 915 -25.50 2.74 9.76
C SER A 915 -24.19 3.52 9.71
N GLY A 916 -24.00 4.49 10.61
CA GLY A 916 -22.90 5.45 10.58
C GLY A 916 -23.12 6.64 9.66
N ALA A 917 -24.29 6.74 9.02
CA ALA A 917 -24.66 7.85 8.13
C ALA A 917 -24.99 9.12 8.92
N ARG A 918 -24.73 10.30 8.32
CA ARG A 918 -24.80 11.60 8.99
C ARG A 918 -26.00 12.42 8.54
N HIS A 919 -26.72 12.93 9.54
CA HIS A 919 -27.96 13.67 9.35
C HIS A 919 -27.82 15.07 9.93
N LEU A 920 -28.11 16.08 9.11
CA LEU A 920 -27.91 17.50 9.44
C LEU A 920 -29.27 18.20 9.60
N LEU A 921 -29.50 18.79 10.78
CA LEU A 921 -30.78 19.41 11.12
C LEU A 921 -30.93 20.80 10.49
N THR A 922 -32.13 21.10 9.99
CA THR A 922 -32.49 22.40 9.44
C THR A 922 -33.23 23.24 10.48
N ALA A 923 -33.38 24.54 10.23
CA ALA A 923 -34.06 25.47 11.15
C ALA A 923 -35.53 25.13 11.42
N ASP A 924 -36.14 24.28 10.58
CA ASP A 924 -37.50 23.75 10.79
C ASP A 924 -37.58 22.75 11.97
N GLY A 925 -36.44 22.41 12.60
CA GLY A 925 -36.38 21.64 13.84
C GLY A 925 -36.74 20.16 13.70
N ARG A 926 -37.16 19.53 14.81
CA ARG A 926 -37.50 18.08 14.84
C ARG A 926 -38.79 17.74 14.08
N GLU A 927 -39.69 18.70 13.89
CA GLU A 927 -40.88 18.55 13.02
C GLU A 927 -40.55 18.84 11.53
N GLY A 928 -39.41 19.47 11.28
CA GLY A 928 -38.89 19.80 9.97
C GLY A 928 -38.28 18.63 9.21
N ARG A 929 -37.66 18.91 8.06
CA ARG A 929 -36.89 17.90 7.32
C ARG A 929 -35.39 18.07 7.52
N HIS A 930 -34.67 16.96 7.67
CA HIS A 930 -33.21 16.95 7.83
C HIS A 930 -32.50 16.48 6.55
N LEU A 931 -31.24 16.86 6.37
CA LEU A 931 -30.41 16.49 5.21
C LEU A 931 -29.52 15.28 5.57
N HIS A 932 -29.74 14.16 4.89
CA HIS A 932 -28.84 13.00 4.92
C HIS A 932 -27.63 13.30 4.01
N LEU A 933 -26.44 13.35 4.62
CA LEU A 933 -25.23 13.87 3.99
C LEU A 933 -24.78 13.00 2.82
N GLU A 934 -24.79 11.69 2.99
CA GLU A 934 -24.29 10.71 2.03
C GLU A 934 -25.14 10.73 0.74
N GLN A 935 -26.47 10.78 0.87
CA GLN A 935 -27.38 10.95 -0.27
C GLN A 935 -27.15 12.26 -1.02
N ALA A 936 -26.89 13.36 -0.28
CA ALA A 936 -26.53 14.64 -0.91
C ALA A 936 -25.18 14.54 -1.66
N LEU A 937 -24.16 13.94 -1.04
CA LEU A 937 -22.85 13.71 -1.64
C LEU A 937 -22.93 12.81 -2.90
N GLU A 938 -23.82 11.82 -2.93
CA GLU A 938 -24.13 11.00 -4.11
C GLU A 938 -24.81 11.80 -5.23
N ALA A 939 -25.86 12.56 -4.93
CA ALA A 939 -26.53 13.40 -5.92
C ALA A 939 -25.59 14.44 -6.54
N PHE A 940 -24.71 15.04 -5.72
CA PHE A 940 -23.67 15.94 -6.23
C PHE A 940 -22.55 15.23 -7.01
N ARG A 941 -22.39 13.90 -6.88
CA ARG A 941 -21.55 13.08 -7.77
C ARG A 941 -22.28 12.57 -9.03
N SER A 942 -23.57 12.90 -9.20
CA SER A 942 -24.44 12.34 -10.26
C SER A 942 -24.95 13.37 -11.29
N ASP A 943 -25.47 12.91 -12.42
CA ASP A 943 -26.01 13.76 -13.51
C ASP A 943 -27.25 14.60 -13.12
N ALA A 944 -27.78 14.43 -11.91
CA ALA A 944 -28.76 15.33 -11.28
C ALA A 944 -28.23 16.77 -11.14
N VAL A 945 -26.93 16.93 -10.87
CA VAL A 945 -26.23 18.22 -10.76
C VAL A 945 -25.53 18.54 -12.08
N ARG A 946 -25.64 19.79 -12.58
CA ARG A 946 -25.23 20.14 -13.96
C ARG A 946 -23.82 20.71 -14.14
N SER A 947 -23.15 21.09 -13.06
CA SER A 947 -21.75 21.53 -13.06
C SER A 947 -21.08 21.13 -11.73
N CYS A 948 -20.10 21.90 -11.23
CA CYS A 948 -19.38 21.58 -9.98
C CYS A 948 -18.56 20.28 -10.04
N ASP A 949 -17.63 20.18 -11.00
CA ASP A 949 -16.74 19.01 -11.16
C ASP A 949 -15.77 18.80 -9.98
N ARG A 950 -15.51 19.85 -9.19
CA ARG A 950 -14.73 19.81 -7.94
C ARG A 950 -15.57 20.36 -6.79
N GLN A 951 -15.46 19.73 -5.61
CA GLN A 951 -16.36 20.02 -4.49
C GLN A 951 -15.65 19.88 -3.15
N LEU A 952 -15.67 20.95 -2.35
CA LEU A 952 -15.27 20.96 -0.94
C LEU A 952 -16.53 20.96 -0.07
N TRP A 953 -16.61 20.09 0.94
CA TRP A 953 -17.68 20.04 1.93
C TRP A 953 -17.08 20.12 3.34
N PHE A 954 -17.50 21.10 4.13
CA PHE A 954 -17.02 21.35 5.49
C PHE A 954 -18.20 21.29 6.46
N ILE A 955 -18.22 20.29 7.34
CA ILE A 955 -19.36 19.98 8.21
C ILE A 955 -18.94 20.12 9.68
N ASP A 956 -19.25 21.27 10.28
CA ASP A 956 -19.13 21.54 11.72
C ASP A 956 -20.44 21.21 12.43
N ALA A 957 -20.71 19.90 12.52
CA ALA A 957 -21.84 19.32 13.22
C ALA A 957 -21.39 18.11 14.04
N CYS A 958 -22.07 17.86 15.16
CA CYS A 958 -21.85 16.69 16.00
C CYS A 958 -22.18 15.38 15.26
N ALA A 959 -21.51 14.31 15.66
CA ALA A 959 -21.75 12.95 15.17
C ALA A 959 -22.09 11.98 16.30
N GLY A 960 -22.69 12.49 17.37
CA GLY A 960 -23.21 11.68 18.46
C GLY A 960 -24.39 10.81 18.02
N PRO A 961 -24.69 9.74 18.77
CA PRO A 961 -25.84 8.88 18.50
C PRO A 961 -27.15 9.69 18.60
N ALA A 962 -28.16 9.28 17.83
CA ALA A 962 -29.52 9.78 18.01
C ALA A 962 -30.01 9.49 19.44
N VAL A 963 -30.64 10.49 20.07
CA VAL A 963 -31.23 10.32 21.42
C VAL A 963 -32.44 9.38 21.32
N GLU A 964 -32.41 8.28 22.07
CA GLU A 964 -33.28 7.09 21.91
C GLU A 964 -34.81 7.34 22.02
N GLU A 965 -35.24 8.51 22.48
CA GLU A 965 -36.64 8.78 22.88
C GLU A 965 -37.52 9.46 21.79
N ALA A 966 -37.06 9.58 20.53
CA ALA A 966 -37.87 10.19 19.47
C ALA A 966 -37.64 9.59 18.07
N ASP A 967 -38.72 9.43 17.29
CA ASP A 967 -38.66 9.13 15.85
C ASP A 967 -37.79 10.20 15.12
N PRO A 968 -36.95 9.80 14.15
CA PRO A 968 -36.15 10.76 13.39
C PRO A 968 -37.03 11.67 12.51
N PRO A 969 -36.63 12.93 12.26
CA PRO A 969 -37.42 13.84 11.43
C PRO A 969 -37.57 13.30 9.99
N PRO A 970 -38.61 13.69 9.22
CA PRO A 970 -38.73 13.27 7.83
C PRO A 970 -37.53 13.70 6.95
N LEU A 971 -37.10 12.84 6.02
CA LEU A 971 -35.98 13.15 5.12
C LEU A 971 -36.27 14.28 4.13
N LEU A 972 -35.26 15.14 3.90
CA LEU A 972 -35.24 16.11 2.80
C LEU A 972 -35.09 15.35 1.47
N SER A 973 -35.95 15.65 0.48
CA SER A 973 -35.95 14.93 -0.80
C SER A 973 -34.78 15.38 -1.67
N VAL A 974 -33.77 14.51 -1.79
CA VAL A 974 -32.61 14.68 -2.68
C VAL A 974 -32.97 14.19 -4.11
N PRO A 975 -32.45 14.80 -5.20
CA PRO A 975 -32.69 14.32 -6.56
C PRO A 975 -31.81 13.11 -6.92
N GLU A 976 -32.42 12.05 -7.45
CA GLU A 976 -31.72 10.89 -8.00
C GLU A 976 -31.02 11.21 -9.34
N GLY A 977 -29.89 10.55 -9.61
CA GLY A 977 -29.15 10.66 -10.87
C GLY A 977 -28.08 9.57 -11.02
N ARG A 978 -27.42 9.50 -12.17
CA ARG A 978 -26.40 8.50 -12.49
C ARG A 978 -24.99 9.01 -12.17
N PRO A 979 -24.10 8.22 -11.56
CA PRO A 979 -22.74 8.64 -11.22
C PRO A 979 -21.94 9.18 -12.41
N VAL A 980 -21.27 10.31 -12.23
CA VAL A 980 -20.45 10.98 -13.24
C VAL A 980 -18.97 10.85 -12.88
N ALA A 981 -18.27 9.96 -13.58
CA ALA A 981 -16.88 9.58 -13.30
C ALA A 981 -15.85 10.74 -13.34
N ALA A 982 -16.21 11.93 -13.83
CA ALA A 982 -15.30 13.07 -13.95
C ALA A 982 -15.21 13.95 -12.69
N ARG A 983 -15.99 13.67 -11.64
CA ARG A 983 -16.10 14.56 -10.46
C ARG A 983 -15.19 14.13 -9.31
N SER A 984 -14.59 15.12 -8.64
CA SER A 984 -13.86 14.95 -7.39
C SER A 984 -14.53 15.70 -6.23
N GLN A 985 -14.62 15.03 -5.09
CA GLN A 985 -15.34 15.52 -3.91
C GLN A 985 -14.51 15.22 -2.66
N ALA A 986 -14.30 16.24 -1.84
CA ALA A 986 -13.50 16.19 -0.61
C ALA A 986 -14.36 16.71 0.55
N VAL A 987 -14.49 15.90 1.60
CA VAL A 987 -15.39 16.12 2.73
C VAL A 987 -14.58 16.15 4.02
N TYR A 988 -14.71 17.21 4.79
CA TYR A 988 -14.06 17.41 6.08
C TYR A 988 -15.15 17.47 7.15
N LEU A 989 -15.01 16.64 8.16
CA LEU A 989 -16.02 16.42 9.20
C LEU A 989 -15.40 16.80 10.54
N ALA A 990 -16.09 17.65 11.30
CA ALA A 990 -15.53 18.21 12.53
C ALA A 990 -15.31 17.19 13.66
N SER A 991 -16.01 16.06 13.65
CA SER A 991 -15.91 15.00 14.67
C SER A 991 -16.03 13.59 14.08
N SER A 992 -15.32 12.62 14.66
CA SER A 992 -15.51 11.18 14.46
C SER A 992 -16.93 10.72 14.85
N PRO A 993 -17.45 9.59 14.34
CA PRO A 993 -18.72 9.02 14.82
C PRO A 993 -18.65 8.76 16.34
N GLY A 994 -19.71 9.13 17.05
CA GLY A 994 -19.77 9.11 18.53
C GLY A 994 -19.23 10.38 19.20
N ASP A 995 -18.35 11.15 18.55
CA ASP A 995 -17.80 12.38 19.12
C ASP A 995 -18.70 13.61 18.90
N LEU A 996 -18.64 14.54 19.85
CA LEU A 996 -19.26 15.86 19.76
C LEU A 996 -18.27 16.87 19.16
N ALA A 997 -18.78 17.78 18.32
CA ALA A 997 -18.04 18.97 17.91
C ALA A 997 -17.94 19.95 19.09
N ALA A 998 -16.78 20.58 19.30
CA ALA A 998 -16.57 21.52 20.40
C ALA A 998 -16.78 22.98 19.95
N VAL A 999 -17.29 23.82 20.85
CA VAL A 999 -17.49 25.26 20.65
C VAL A 999 -16.44 26.05 21.44
N ASP A 1000 -15.76 27.01 20.82
CA ASP A 1000 -14.92 27.95 21.56
C ASP A 1000 -15.78 29.11 22.11
N LEU A 1001 -16.24 28.92 23.35
CA LEU A 1001 -17.02 29.89 24.12
C LEU A 1001 -16.31 31.24 24.37
N ARG A 1002 -15.04 31.42 23.97
CA ARG A 1002 -14.34 32.72 24.01
C ARG A 1002 -14.27 33.40 22.65
N ARG A 1003 -14.51 32.67 21.56
CA ARG A 1003 -14.52 33.15 20.18
C ARG A 1003 -15.93 33.18 19.56
N HIS A 1004 -16.93 32.58 20.22
CA HIS A 1004 -18.32 32.46 19.76
C HIS A 1004 -18.43 31.79 18.38
N GLY A 1005 -17.96 30.55 18.29
CA GLY A 1005 -18.00 29.75 17.06
C GLY A 1005 -17.48 28.32 17.27
N GLY A 1006 -17.71 27.45 16.28
CA GLY A 1006 -17.21 26.08 16.28
C GLY A 1006 -15.68 26.01 16.27
N LEU A 1007 -15.08 25.17 17.12
CA LEU A 1007 -13.62 25.05 17.23
C LEU A 1007 -13.00 24.59 15.91
N PHE A 1008 -13.70 23.72 15.17
CA PHE A 1008 -13.29 23.29 13.83
C PHE A 1008 -13.39 24.44 12.83
N SER A 1009 -14.52 25.13 12.74
CA SER A 1009 -14.71 26.29 11.85
C SER A 1009 -13.66 27.40 12.08
N LEU A 1010 -13.30 27.66 13.33
CA LEU A 1010 -12.33 28.69 13.70
C LEU A 1010 -10.89 28.30 13.29
N GLU A 1011 -10.44 27.08 13.56
CA GLU A 1011 -9.12 26.63 13.11
C GLU A 1011 -9.09 26.37 11.59
N LEU A 1012 -10.20 25.97 10.97
CA LEU A 1012 -10.36 25.88 9.52
C LEU A 1012 -10.10 27.23 8.83
N LEU A 1013 -10.62 28.33 9.39
CA LEU A 1013 -10.36 29.68 8.90
C LEU A 1013 -8.90 30.12 9.06
N GLU A 1014 -8.25 29.76 10.17
CA GLU A 1014 -6.81 30.03 10.35
C GLU A 1014 -5.96 29.22 9.37
N VAL A 1015 -6.31 27.95 9.12
CA VAL A 1015 -5.65 27.12 8.10
C VAL A 1015 -5.91 27.66 6.70
N PHE A 1016 -7.14 28.09 6.37
CA PHE A 1016 -7.45 28.72 5.07
C PHE A 1016 -6.58 29.97 4.82
N ARG A 1017 -6.43 30.83 5.83
CA ARG A 1017 -5.57 32.03 5.79
C ARG A 1017 -4.09 31.69 5.64
N ALA A 1018 -3.65 30.53 6.14
CA ALA A 1018 -2.26 30.08 6.04
C ALA A 1018 -1.94 29.33 4.73
N THR A 1019 -2.91 28.62 4.14
CA THR A 1019 -2.66 27.61 3.08
C THR A 1019 -3.19 27.96 1.69
N ALA A 1020 -4.10 28.93 1.56
CA ALA A 1020 -4.79 29.27 0.31
C ALA A 1020 -5.54 28.05 -0.31
N PRO A 1021 -6.63 27.58 0.34
CA PRO A 1021 -7.26 26.24 0.18
C PRO A 1021 -7.95 25.98 -1.17
N TRP A 1022 -7.85 26.93 -2.09
CA TRP A 1022 -8.41 26.89 -3.43
C TRP A 1022 -7.68 25.92 -4.36
N ASP A 1023 -6.45 25.55 -4.00
CA ASP A 1023 -5.66 24.57 -4.74
C ASP A 1023 -6.10 23.14 -4.39
N PHE A 1024 -7.14 22.67 -5.08
CA PHE A 1024 -7.67 21.29 -4.98
C PHE A 1024 -6.68 20.22 -5.48
N ALA A 1025 -5.41 20.52 -5.77
CA ALA A 1025 -4.43 19.49 -6.12
C ALA A 1025 -4.20 18.49 -4.98
N ASP A 1026 -4.28 18.96 -3.73
CA ASP A 1026 -4.06 18.15 -2.53
C ASP A 1026 -5.00 18.52 -1.36
N PRO A 1027 -6.28 18.08 -1.40
CA PRO A 1027 -7.18 18.20 -0.25
C PRO A 1027 -6.73 17.39 0.98
N TYR A 1028 -5.79 16.44 0.84
CA TYR A 1028 -5.27 15.70 2.00
C TYR A 1028 -4.31 16.55 2.83
N ALA A 1029 -3.53 17.44 2.20
CA ALA A 1029 -2.66 18.39 2.92
C ALA A 1029 -3.45 19.38 3.82
N LEU A 1030 -4.66 19.77 3.41
CA LEU A 1030 -5.58 20.56 4.25
C LEU A 1030 -6.07 19.75 5.46
N HIS A 1031 -6.27 18.44 5.30
CA HIS A 1031 -6.57 17.55 6.43
C HIS A 1031 -5.36 17.32 7.34
N GLU A 1032 -4.15 17.08 6.83
CA GLU A 1032 -2.94 16.91 7.67
C GLU A 1032 -2.69 18.11 8.59
N GLU A 1033 -2.78 19.34 8.07
CA GLU A 1033 -2.60 20.56 8.87
C GLU A 1033 -3.73 20.73 9.91
N LEU A 1034 -4.98 20.41 9.57
CA LEU A 1034 -6.09 20.42 10.53
C LEU A 1034 -5.89 19.38 11.63
N SER A 1035 -5.59 18.14 11.27
CA SER A 1035 -5.32 17.06 12.21
C SER A 1035 -4.18 17.43 13.15
N SER A 1036 -3.02 17.84 12.63
CA SER A 1036 -1.86 18.22 13.46
C SER A 1036 -2.19 19.28 14.53
N ARG A 1037 -3.02 20.28 14.19
CA ARG A 1037 -3.46 21.32 15.14
C ARG A 1037 -4.42 20.77 16.19
N PHE A 1038 -5.32 19.89 15.80
CA PHE A 1038 -6.20 19.20 16.75
C PHE A 1038 -5.43 18.20 17.62
N ASP A 1039 -4.41 17.54 17.08
CA ASP A 1039 -3.53 16.59 17.80
C ASP A 1039 -2.75 17.33 18.89
N GLU A 1040 -2.08 18.44 18.55
CA GLU A 1040 -1.46 19.35 19.53
C GLU A 1040 -2.46 19.81 20.62
N MET A 1041 -3.71 20.11 20.24
CA MET A 1041 -4.75 20.49 21.21
C MET A 1041 -5.23 19.31 22.07
N ARG A 1042 -5.23 18.06 21.58
CA ARG A 1042 -5.53 16.86 22.38
C ARG A 1042 -4.38 16.53 23.33
N GLU A 1043 -3.12 16.63 22.89
CA GLU A 1043 -1.94 16.50 23.76
C GLU A 1043 -1.92 17.55 24.89
N GLN A 1044 -2.33 18.79 24.58
CA GLN A 1044 -2.48 19.87 25.55
C GLN A 1044 -3.74 19.74 26.45
N GLY A 1045 -4.56 18.70 26.25
CA GLY A 1045 -5.82 18.48 26.99
C GLY A 1045 -6.89 19.55 26.76
N ARG A 1046 -6.79 20.32 25.67
CA ARG A 1046 -7.66 21.47 25.33
C ARG A 1046 -8.93 21.08 24.58
N THR A 1047 -8.94 19.92 23.92
CA THR A 1047 -10.12 19.33 23.28
C THR A 1047 -10.05 17.81 23.31
N ARG A 1048 -11.16 17.14 23.01
CA ARG A 1048 -11.21 15.71 22.66
C ARG A 1048 -11.48 15.48 21.17
N GLN A 1049 -11.96 16.51 20.48
CA GLN A 1049 -12.40 16.47 19.09
C GLN A 1049 -11.28 16.01 18.14
N ALA A 1050 -11.63 15.11 17.23
CA ALA A 1050 -10.77 14.64 16.14
C ALA A 1050 -11.49 14.88 14.80
N PRO A 1051 -10.96 15.74 13.92
CA PRO A 1051 -11.50 15.92 12.58
C PRO A 1051 -11.27 14.68 11.70
N MET A 1052 -12.21 14.38 10.81
CA MET A 1052 -12.05 13.34 9.79
C MET A 1052 -12.08 13.92 8.37
N PHE A 1053 -11.56 13.14 7.43
CA PHE A 1053 -11.54 13.46 6.01
C PHE A 1053 -11.97 12.28 5.15
N GLN A 1054 -12.78 12.55 4.13
CA GLN A 1054 -13.19 11.59 3.11
C GLN A 1054 -12.96 12.18 1.72
N ARG A 1055 -12.58 11.34 0.76
CA ARG A 1055 -12.26 11.77 -0.60
C ARG A 1055 -12.81 10.77 -1.63
N TYR A 1056 -13.46 11.30 -2.66
CA TYR A 1056 -13.95 10.56 -3.81
C TYR A 1056 -13.34 11.16 -5.08
N ASP A 1057 -12.58 10.36 -5.83
CA ASP A 1057 -11.88 10.79 -7.04
C ASP A 1057 -12.41 10.09 -8.31
N PRO A 1058 -12.21 10.70 -9.49
CA PRO A 1058 -12.33 10.03 -10.78
C PRO A 1058 -11.48 8.75 -10.89
N PRO A 1059 -12.00 7.67 -11.50
CA PRO A 1059 -11.16 6.54 -11.88
C PRO A 1059 -10.14 6.97 -12.92
N SER A 1060 -8.85 6.74 -12.65
CA SER A 1060 -7.74 7.15 -13.51
C SER A 1060 -7.79 6.45 -14.87
N THR A 1061 -8.01 7.21 -15.94
CA THR A 1061 -8.05 6.68 -17.31
C THR A 1061 -6.64 6.40 -17.85
N ALA A 1062 -6.10 5.22 -17.53
CA ALA A 1062 -4.86 4.72 -18.12
C ALA A 1062 -5.08 4.18 -19.55
N GLN A 1063 -4.24 4.61 -20.50
CA GLN A 1063 -4.09 4.07 -21.87
C GLN A 1063 -2.64 4.24 -22.35
#